data_AF-D4D076-F1
#
_entry.id   AF-D4D076-F1
#
_cell.length_a   1.000
_cell.length_b   1.000
_cell.length_c   1.000
_cell.angle_alpha   90.00
_cell.angle_beta   90.00
_cell.angle_gamma   90.00
#
_symmetry.space_group_name_H-M   'P 1'
#
loop_
_entity.id
_entity.type
_entity.pdbx_description
1 polymer ?
#
loop_
_entity_poly.entity_id
_entity_poly.type
_entity_poly.pdbx_seq_one_letter_code
_entity_poly.pdbx_strand_id
1 'polypeptide(L)'
;MVRFHKAVVGLLLSSSGLVTAATEPCAQVAEEQRKQKAGNPNATNFTVSAELAHACLTSVPFKSNDSLQLIDGLKYFWDWQTTKDFLKNPPQGYAVPGTDLEGGIAKIRQKAASNGYKNEFEFQFELDALVRTVHDGHFNLAMDLITTFAFTRSDIGSLVSLSDDGKNLPKIYSLNDLQGRSMNASALKTIDGQDATEWMKKFSFSGFFQDPDALYNGMLFNLPLTRVSGTGGFFTSRGLYTGTKMSVTFENGTTKEFGHTATSTADFSGVKDGNTFYEKFCSGKQQATAASLTDYEHTAFRDHRFLTANPISYPPFPLAQRTVPPVTPLRESMDGAAAGYFLEGKDSKVAVLNLRSFVGASENNDPLWDFSYTVTKFLEDCRKAGKEKLIVDVSGNRGGTIFLGYDTFKQLKTQLLPTGRIETPFNLRAIEQFDIIGTKVNYLLKHPRDPKAPAAEEMRDDIFDTNSYVDPNGRKYRSWDSYFGPETVEAGNFSRLAIWDFHNIPMSLKAGGLVVSGYGNRSHVAPQAFRKENIVLVTDGICASTCAIFSDLMNRNGIKSIAVGGQPRTGRMQAVGGVKGTQVLTFRELWSIAELVIKKYSTPREQRELEKTQLGQMYNKGKYVLSRLLNNGAGGRVNYRNAVFTDDRKRVPRQFVYEPAHCRMFLTKDALLDVKRWWGAVANSWWGDKGRCIEGST
;
A
#
# COMPACT_ATOMS: atom_id res chain seq x y z
N MET A 1 64.00 -11.31 -64.51
CA MET A 1 64.90 -10.97 -63.38
C MET A 1 64.16 -11.34 -62.10
N VAL A 2 64.44 -12.51 -61.53
CA VAL A 2 65.42 -12.76 -60.45
C VAL A 2 64.96 -12.24 -59.08
N ARG A 3 64.77 -13.23 -58.19
CA ARG A 3 64.60 -13.21 -56.74
C ARG A 3 65.69 -12.41 -56.01
N PHE A 4 65.45 -11.92 -54.78
CA PHE A 4 66.00 -12.51 -53.53
C PHE A 4 65.72 -11.67 -52.26
N HIS A 5 65.76 -12.39 -51.14
CA HIS A 5 65.45 -12.10 -49.74
C HIS A 5 66.31 -11.02 -49.05
N LYS A 6 65.80 -10.45 -47.95
CA LYS A 6 66.42 -10.56 -46.61
C LYS A 6 65.47 -10.16 -45.47
N ALA A 7 65.53 -10.96 -44.41
CA ALA A 7 64.78 -10.86 -43.16
C ALA A 7 65.36 -9.80 -42.21
N VAL A 8 64.52 -9.22 -41.36
CA VAL A 8 64.90 -8.72 -40.03
C VAL A 8 63.87 -9.17 -39.01
N VAL A 9 64.40 -9.78 -37.96
CA VAL A 9 63.76 -10.32 -36.77
C VAL A 9 63.15 -9.19 -35.95
N GLY A 10 61.88 -9.33 -35.55
CA GLY A 10 61.22 -8.49 -34.56
C GLY A 10 60.60 -9.37 -33.48
N LEU A 11 61.14 -9.29 -32.27
CA LEU A 11 60.68 -9.98 -31.06
C LEU A 11 59.16 -9.89 -30.87
N LEU A 12 58.49 -11.05 -30.83
CA LEU A 12 57.16 -11.19 -30.23
C LEU A 12 57.32 -11.19 -28.70
N LEU A 13 57.18 -10.02 -28.09
CA LEU A 13 56.84 -9.92 -26.67
C LEU A 13 55.32 -10.06 -26.57
N SER A 14 54.87 -11.30 -26.32
CA SER A 14 53.52 -11.57 -25.85
C SER A 14 53.38 -10.99 -24.44
N SER A 15 52.90 -9.74 -24.35
CA SER A 15 52.36 -9.19 -23.13
C SER A 15 51.00 -9.86 -22.88
N SER A 16 51.04 -11.04 -22.26
CA SER A 16 49.90 -11.59 -21.54
C SER A 16 49.57 -10.63 -20.39
N GLY A 17 48.79 -9.61 -20.71
CA GLY A 17 48.12 -8.79 -19.72
C GLY A 17 47.26 -9.71 -18.87
N LEU A 18 47.64 -9.85 -17.61
CA LEU A 18 46.78 -10.34 -16.55
C LEU A 18 45.56 -9.41 -16.51
N VAL A 19 44.51 -9.75 -17.24
CA VAL A 19 43.18 -9.26 -16.96
C VAL A 19 42.85 -9.85 -15.59
N THR A 20 43.03 -9.06 -14.54
CA THR A 20 42.43 -9.36 -13.24
C THR A 20 40.94 -9.54 -13.52
N ALA A 21 40.44 -10.77 -13.40
CA ALA A 21 39.02 -11.04 -13.55
C ALA A 21 38.28 -10.07 -12.62
N ALA A 22 37.42 -9.21 -13.19
CA ALA A 22 36.64 -8.27 -12.42
C ALA A 22 35.91 -9.07 -11.33
N THR A 23 36.11 -8.70 -10.07
CA THR A 23 35.52 -9.41 -8.93
C THR A 23 34.00 -9.41 -9.09
N GLU A 24 33.36 -10.57 -8.91
CA GLU A 24 31.94 -10.71 -9.16
C GLU A 24 31.11 -9.74 -8.26
N PRO A 25 30.13 -8.99 -8.81
CA PRO A 25 29.43 -7.94 -8.06
C PRO A 25 28.69 -8.40 -6.79
N CYS A 26 27.99 -9.53 -6.81
CA CYS A 26 27.33 -10.09 -5.63
C CYS A 26 28.32 -10.57 -4.57
N ALA A 27 29.51 -11.05 -4.95
CA ALA A 27 30.58 -11.32 -3.97
C ALA A 27 31.05 -10.04 -3.27
N GLN A 28 31.17 -8.92 -4.01
CA GLN A 28 31.51 -7.63 -3.43
C GLN A 28 30.42 -7.13 -2.46
N VAL A 29 29.13 -7.31 -2.80
CA VAL A 29 28.02 -7.02 -1.86
C VAL A 29 28.14 -7.84 -0.58
N ALA A 30 28.40 -9.15 -0.68
CA ALA A 30 28.56 -10.02 0.47
C ALA A 30 29.74 -9.57 1.37
N GLU A 31 30.84 -9.15 0.75
CA GLU A 31 32.01 -8.63 1.45
C GLU A 31 31.71 -7.28 2.16
N GLU A 32 30.99 -6.37 1.51
CA GLU A 32 30.56 -5.11 2.15
C GLU A 32 29.61 -5.34 3.33
N GLN A 33 28.68 -6.30 3.21
CA GLN A 33 27.85 -6.72 4.35
C GLN A 33 28.72 -7.23 5.50
N ARG A 34 29.71 -8.10 5.21
CA ARG A 34 30.60 -8.68 6.22
C ARG A 34 31.40 -7.60 6.94
N LYS A 35 31.97 -6.62 6.21
CA LYS A 35 32.70 -5.48 6.79
C LYS A 35 31.81 -4.64 7.71
N GLN A 36 30.60 -4.31 7.26
CA GLN A 36 29.67 -3.50 8.05
C GLN A 36 29.19 -4.23 9.30
N LYS A 37 28.89 -5.54 9.21
CA LYS A 37 28.56 -6.38 10.37
C LYS A 37 29.73 -6.53 11.35
N ALA A 38 30.97 -6.56 10.87
CA ALA A 38 32.13 -6.56 11.76
C ALA A 38 32.27 -5.25 12.56
N GLY A 39 31.90 -4.11 11.96
CA GLY A 39 31.86 -2.81 12.63
C GLY A 39 30.64 -2.61 13.55
N ASN A 40 29.51 -3.24 13.24
CA ASN A 40 28.29 -3.23 14.07
C ASN A 40 27.55 -4.58 13.97
N PRO A 41 27.84 -5.54 14.87
CA PRO A 41 27.23 -6.87 14.84
C PRO A 41 25.71 -6.89 14.99
N ASN A 42 25.14 -5.83 15.58
CA ASN A 42 23.70 -5.69 15.80
C ASN A 42 22.99 -4.99 14.62
N ALA A 43 23.71 -4.60 13.57
CA ALA A 43 23.11 -3.99 12.40
C ALA A 43 22.17 -4.97 11.68
N THR A 44 20.90 -4.58 11.55
CA THR A 44 19.88 -5.36 10.84
C THR A 44 19.84 -5.09 9.34
N ASN A 45 20.53 -4.03 8.89
CA ASN A 45 20.68 -3.65 7.49
C ASN A 45 22.14 -3.31 7.16
N PHE A 46 22.45 -3.24 5.87
CA PHE A 46 23.73 -2.77 5.35
C PHE A 46 23.49 -1.94 4.08
N THR A 47 24.43 -1.06 3.74
CA THR A 47 24.31 -0.14 2.60
C THR A 47 25.48 -0.29 1.63
N VAL A 48 25.19 -0.30 0.33
CA VAL A 48 26.18 -0.31 -0.76
C VAL A 48 25.87 0.83 -1.75
N SER A 49 26.74 1.07 -2.72
CA SER A 49 26.39 1.99 -3.83
C SER A 49 25.26 1.40 -4.67
N ALA A 50 24.41 2.26 -5.25
CA ALA A 50 23.36 1.80 -6.15
C ALA A 50 23.92 1.09 -7.39
N GLU A 51 25.11 1.50 -7.84
CA GLU A 51 25.86 0.84 -8.92
C GLU A 51 26.20 -0.61 -8.56
N LEU A 52 26.79 -0.85 -7.39
CA LEU A 52 27.17 -2.19 -6.96
C LEU A 52 25.95 -3.09 -6.76
N ALA A 53 24.89 -2.56 -6.13
CA ALA A 53 23.64 -3.30 -5.98
C ALA A 53 23.03 -3.68 -7.34
N HIS A 54 22.95 -2.72 -8.27
CA HIS A 54 22.40 -2.99 -9.60
C HIS A 54 23.28 -3.97 -10.39
N ALA A 55 24.60 -3.88 -10.28
CA ALA A 55 25.54 -4.81 -10.89
C ALA A 55 25.36 -6.24 -10.35
N CYS A 56 25.11 -6.40 -9.04
CA CYS A 56 24.76 -7.71 -8.48
C CYS A 56 23.41 -8.22 -9.00
N LEU A 57 22.36 -7.39 -8.98
CA LEU A 57 21.04 -7.82 -9.47
C LEU A 57 21.07 -8.22 -10.96
N THR A 58 21.87 -7.54 -11.78
CA THR A 58 21.99 -7.81 -13.22
C THR A 58 22.99 -8.93 -13.56
N SER A 59 23.80 -9.41 -12.61
CA SER A 59 24.63 -10.60 -12.79
C SER A 59 23.85 -11.91 -12.57
N VAL A 60 22.65 -11.84 -11.98
CA VAL A 60 21.80 -13.01 -11.72
C VAL A 60 21.23 -13.56 -13.04
N PRO A 61 21.45 -14.85 -13.37
CA PRO A 61 21.02 -15.42 -14.63
C PRO A 61 19.49 -15.52 -14.75
N PHE A 62 18.97 -15.24 -15.94
CA PHE A 62 17.57 -15.51 -16.27
C PHE A 62 17.34 -17.02 -16.47
N LYS A 63 16.22 -17.54 -15.96
CA LYS A 63 15.83 -18.95 -16.11
C LYS A 63 14.43 -19.06 -16.71
N SER A 64 14.35 -19.26 -18.03
CA SER A 64 13.09 -19.28 -18.78
C SER A 64 12.01 -20.21 -18.19
N ASN A 65 12.35 -21.47 -17.89
CA ASN A 65 11.37 -22.45 -17.36
C ASN A 65 10.78 -22.01 -16.02
N ASP A 66 11.61 -21.51 -15.13
CA ASP A 66 11.24 -20.99 -13.81
C ASP A 66 10.30 -19.78 -13.94
N SER A 67 10.65 -18.83 -14.80
CA SER A 67 9.82 -17.66 -15.09
C SER A 67 8.47 -18.03 -15.71
N LEU A 68 8.43 -19.01 -16.62
CA LEU A 68 7.18 -19.52 -17.18
C LEU A 68 6.31 -20.19 -16.11
N GLN A 69 6.90 -20.96 -15.20
CA GLN A 69 6.18 -21.57 -14.09
C GLN A 69 5.57 -20.51 -13.15
N LEU A 70 6.30 -19.41 -12.89
CA LEU A 70 5.79 -18.27 -12.12
C LEU A 70 4.58 -17.65 -12.83
N ILE A 71 4.74 -17.23 -14.10
CA ILE A 71 3.69 -16.55 -14.87
C ILE A 71 2.43 -17.41 -15.00
N ASP A 72 2.60 -18.70 -15.29
CA ASP A 72 1.47 -19.62 -15.46
C ASP A 72 0.71 -19.89 -14.16
N GLY A 73 1.32 -19.61 -13.00
CA GLY A 73 0.68 -19.63 -11.69
C GLY A 73 0.05 -18.30 -11.28
N LEU A 74 0.63 -17.16 -11.66
CA LEU A 74 0.16 -15.82 -11.26
C LEU A 74 -1.29 -15.55 -11.63
N LYS A 75 -1.73 -16.02 -12.79
CA LYS A 75 -3.11 -15.79 -13.28
C LYS A 75 -4.18 -16.21 -12.27
N TYR A 76 -3.97 -17.31 -11.54
CA TYR A 76 -4.95 -17.84 -10.60
C TYR A 76 -5.10 -16.96 -9.35
N PHE A 77 -4.06 -16.23 -8.98
CA PHE A 77 -4.12 -15.23 -7.91
C PHE A 77 -4.69 -13.91 -8.42
N TRP A 78 -4.28 -13.47 -9.61
CA TRP A 78 -4.79 -12.23 -10.21
C TRP A 78 -6.26 -12.29 -10.57
N ASP A 79 -6.84 -13.48 -10.76
CA ASP A 79 -8.29 -13.62 -10.92
C ASP A 79 -9.10 -13.15 -9.71
N TRP A 80 -8.49 -13.10 -8.52
CA TRP A 80 -9.10 -12.54 -7.31
C TRP A 80 -9.04 -11.01 -7.23
N GLN A 81 -8.31 -10.34 -8.13
CA GLN A 81 -8.33 -8.88 -8.23
C GLN A 81 -9.72 -8.45 -8.69
N THR A 82 -10.51 -7.93 -7.75
CA THR A 82 -11.93 -7.70 -8.00
C THR A 82 -12.18 -6.58 -9.02
N THR A 83 -11.24 -5.64 -9.17
CA THR A 83 -11.33 -4.58 -10.19
C THR A 83 -10.83 -4.99 -11.57
N LYS A 84 -10.36 -6.24 -11.75
CA LYS A 84 -9.68 -6.71 -12.96
C LYS A 84 -10.45 -6.43 -14.25
N ASP A 85 -11.77 -6.67 -14.25
CA ASP A 85 -12.59 -6.52 -15.47
C ASP A 85 -12.79 -5.04 -15.90
N PHE A 86 -12.47 -4.09 -15.03
CA PHE A 86 -12.50 -2.65 -15.34
C PHE A 86 -11.14 -2.08 -15.77
N LEU A 87 -10.04 -2.78 -15.51
CA LEU A 87 -8.69 -2.21 -15.67
C LEU A 87 -8.39 -1.79 -17.10
N LYS A 88 -8.73 -2.63 -18.09
CA LYS A 88 -8.40 -2.38 -19.50
C LYS A 88 -9.15 -1.18 -20.07
N ASN A 89 -10.43 -1.07 -19.73
CA ASN A 89 -11.33 -0.03 -20.20
C ASN A 89 -12.03 0.61 -18.99
N PRO A 90 -11.32 1.43 -18.20
CA PRO A 90 -11.88 2.02 -17.00
C PRO A 90 -13.01 2.98 -17.36
N PRO A 91 -14.03 3.14 -16.48
CA PRO A 91 -15.10 4.10 -16.68
C PRO A 91 -14.59 5.53 -16.94
N GLN A 92 -15.39 6.32 -17.65
CA GLN A 92 -15.09 7.72 -17.92
C GLN A 92 -14.85 8.48 -16.61
N GLY A 93 -13.77 9.27 -16.57
CA GLY A 93 -13.38 10.05 -15.39
C GLY A 93 -12.32 9.39 -14.52
N TYR A 94 -11.87 8.16 -14.84
CA TYR A 94 -10.68 7.59 -14.19
C TYR A 94 -9.44 8.43 -14.52
N ALA A 95 -8.67 8.78 -13.49
CA ALA A 95 -7.65 9.82 -13.57
C ALA A 95 -6.27 9.32 -14.06
N VAL A 96 -6.12 8.01 -14.27
CA VAL A 96 -4.90 7.37 -14.77
C VAL A 96 -5.23 6.45 -15.96
N PRO A 97 -4.25 6.08 -16.79
CA PRO A 97 -4.50 5.21 -17.94
C PRO A 97 -5.07 3.84 -17.56
N GLY A 98 -5.88 3.28 -18.45
CA GLY A 98 -6.30 1.87 -18.36
C GLY A 98 -5.11 0.92 -18.57
N THR A 99 -5.21 -0.26 -17.97
CA THR A 99 -4.17 -1.29 -17.96
C THR A 99 -4.68 -2.60 -18.55
N ASP A 100 -4.08 -3.01 -19.68
CA ASP A 100 -4.28 -4.33 -20.27
C ASP A 100 -3.41 -5.36 -19.55
N LEU A 101 -3.83 -5.78 -18.36
CA LEU A 101 -3.08 -6.72 -17.51
C LEU A 101 -2.84 -8.06 -18.22
N GLU A 102 -3.86 -8.59 -18.89
CA GLU A 102 -3.81 -9.86 -19.63
C GLU A 102 -2.91 -9.77 -20.87
N GLY A 103 -3.05 -8.70 -21.66
CA GLY A 103 -2.18 -8.46 -22.81
C GLY A 103 -0.72 -8.23 -22.38
N GLY A 104 -0.50 -7.52 -21.27
CA GLY A 104 0.82 -7.27 -20.70
C GLY A 104 1.51 -8.56 -20.27
N ILE A 105 0.84 -9.40 -19.49
CA ILE A 105 1.44 -10.66 -19.01
C ILE A 105 1.67 -11.65 -20.15
N ALA A 106 0.80 -11.68 -21.17
CA ALA A 106 1.00 -12.50 -22.36
C ALA A 106 2.29 -12.11 -23.11
N LYS A 107 2.59 -10.82 -23.24
CA LYS A 107 3.83 -10.32 -23.85
C LYS A 107 5.06 -10.72 -23.05
N ILE A 108 5.02 -10.54 -21.73
CA ILE A 108 6.10 -10.95 -20.81
C ILE A 108 6.34 -12.45 -20.92
N ARG A 109 5.26 -13.25 -20.94
CA ARG A 109 5.33 -14.70 -21.11
C ARG A 109 5.98 -15.09 -22.45
N GLN A 110 5.60 -14.43 -23.54
CA GLN A 110 6.18 -14.69 -24.87
C GLN A 110 7.68 -14.41 -24.88
N LYS A 111 8.12 -13.27 -24.32
CA LYS A 111 9.53 -12.90 -24.21
C LYS A 111 10.30 -13.86 -23.30
N ALA A 112 9.71 -14.33 -22.22
CA ALA A 112 10.30 -15.34 -21.35
C ALA A 112 10.47 -16.68 -22.07
N ALA A 113 9.46 -17.13 -22.82
CA ALA A 113 9.49 -18.37 -23.59
C ALA A 113 10.55 -18.37 -24.70
N SER A 114 10.81 -17.21 -25.31
CA SER A 114 11.87 -17.06 -26.32
C SER A 114 13.26 -16.81 -25.72
N ASN A 115 13.42 -16.93 -24.40
CA ASN A 115 14.64 -16.61 -23.68
C ASN A 115 15.18 -15.19 -23.97
N GLY A 116 14.25 -14.23 -24.10
CA GLY A 116 14.53 -12.86 -24.54
C GLY A 116 14.98 -11.88 -23.45
N TYR A 117 15.16 -12.35 -22.22
CA TYR A 117 15.67 -11.55 -21.09
C TYR A 117 17.15 -11.82 -20.87
N LYS A 118 17.94 -10.77 -20.61
CA LYS A 118 19.39 -10.93 -20.38
C LYS A 118 19.71 -11.51 -19.01
N ASN A 119 18.91 -11.13 -18.01
CA ASN A 119 19.07 -11.50 -16.61
C ASN A 119 17.72 -11.51 -15.90
N GLU A 120 17.69 -12.06 -14.69
CA GLU A 120 16.46 -12.17 -13.89
C GLU A 120 15.92 -10.78 -13.47
N PHE A 121 16.80 -9.79 -13.31
CA PHE A 121 16.41 -8.41 -13.01
C PHE A 121 15.53 -7.82 -14.12
N GLU A 122 15.91 -7.91 -15.40
CA GLU A 122 15.10 -7.39 -16.51
C GLU A 122 13.69 -8.04 -16.56
N PHE A 123 13.60 -9.34 -16.28
CA PHE A 123 12.32 -10.06 -16.23
C PHE A 123 11.42 -9.54 -15.10
N GLN A 124 11.94 -9.52 -13.88
CA GLN A 124 11.18 -9.08 -12.72
C GLN A 124 10.84 -7.59 -12.76
N PHE A 125 11.75 -6.76 -13.28
CA PHE A 125 11.51 -5.33 -13.42
C PHE A 125 10.40 -5.03 -14.43
N GLU A 126 10.34 -5.74 -15.57
CA GLU A 126 9.24 -5.59 -16.55
C GLU A 126 7.90 -6.07 -15.97
N LEU A 127 7.90 -7.14 -15.18
CA LEU A 127 6.71 -7.64 -14.51
C LEU A 127 6.19 -6.71 -13.40
N ASP A 128 7.08 -6.14 -12.57
CA ASP A 128 6.71 -5.12 -11.57
C ASP A 128 6.21 -3.82 -12.25
N ALA A 129 6.80 -3.44 -13.39
CA ALA A 129 6.34 -2.29 -14.16
C ALA A 129 4.89 -2.47 -14.64
N LEU A 130 4.53 -3.66 -15.16
CA LEU A 130 3.14 -3.98 -15.52
C LEU A 130 2.22 -3.88 -14.29
N VAL A 131 2.62 -4.44 -13.15
CA VAL A 131 1.84 -4.39 -11.91
C VAL A 131 1.57 -2.95 -11.45
N ARG A 132 2.56 -2.05 -11.56
CA ARG A 132 2.40 -0.63 -11.18
C ARG A 132 1.39 0.12 -12.04
N THR A 133 1.25 -0.23 -13.32
CA THR A 133 0.26 0.41 -14.21
C THR A 133 -1.18 0.19 -13.76
N VAL A 134 -1.44 -0.81 -12.91
CA VAL A 134 -2.79 -1.04 -12.34
C VAL A 134 -3.24 0.13 -11.47
N HIS A 135 -2.30 0.88 -10.87
CA HIS A 135 -2.58 2.01 -9.99
C HIS A 135 -3.60 1.68 -8.87
N ASP A 136 -3.41 0.49 -8.30
CA ASP A 136 -4.12 0.00 -7.12
C ASP A 136 -3.09 -0.46 -6.08
N GLY A 137 -2.95 0.26 -4.98
CA GLY A 137 -2.08 -0.09 -3.85
C GLY A 137 -2.43 -1.39 -3.13
N HIS A 138 -3.60 -2.00 -3.37
CA HIS A 138 -3.89 -3.37 -2.95
C HIS A 138 -3.35 -4.43 -3.94
N PHE A 139 -2.95 -4.04 -5.15
CA PHE A 139 -2.39 -4.93 -6.16
C PHE A 139 -0.88 -4.73 -6.30
N ASN A 140 -0.09 -5.70 -5.85
CA ASN A 140 1.37 -5.64 -5.93
C ASN A 140 2.02 -7.03 -5.98
N LEU A 141 3.28 -7.04 -6.42
CA LEU A 141 4.07 -8.25 -6.62
C LEU A 141 5.53 -8.02 -6.18
N ALA A 142 5.76 -8.03 -4.87
CA ALA A 142 7.09 -7.92 -4.30
C ALA A 142 7.88 -9.23 -4.50
N MET A 143 8.62 -9.31 -5.61
CA MET A 143 9.40 -10.50 -6.00
C MET A 143 10.77 -10.58 -5.32
N ASP A 144 11.27 -11.81 -5.20
CA ASP A 144 12.50 -12.20 -4.49
C ASP A 144 13.76 -11.39 -4.87
N LEU A 145 14.04 -11.17 -6.16
CA LEU A 145 15.24 -10.47 -6.60
C LEU A 145 15.11 -8.96 -6.49
N ILE A 146 14.11 -8.35 -7.14
CA ILE A 146 14.03 -6.89 -7.23
C ILE A 146 13.85 -6.25 -5.85
N THR A 147 13.19 -6.93 -4.91
CA THR A 147 12.95 -6.37 -3.57
C THR A 147 14.12 -6.54 -2.60
N THR A 148 15.22 -7.18 -3.03
CA THR A 148 16.44 -7.37 -2.22
C THR A 148 17.04 -6.04 -1.78
N PHE A 149 16.97 -5.01 -2.62
CA PHE A 149 17.49 -3.67 -2.32
C PHE A 149 16.38 -2.60 -2.32
N ALA A 150 16.48 -1.66 -1.38
CA ALA A 150 15.81 -0.38 -1.44
C ALA A 150 16.80 0.67 -1.95
N PHE A 151 16.52 1.27 -3.10
CA PHE A 151 17.35 2.32 -3.68
C PHE A 151 17.02 3.67 -3.04
N THR A 152 18.03 4.45 -2.70
CA THR A 152 17.92 5.65 -1.87
C THR A 152 18.69 6.83 -2.44
N ARG A 153 18.11 8.03 -2.35
CA ARG A 153 18.68 9.32 -2.74
C ARG A 153 19.14 10.10 -1.51
N SER A 154 19.99 9.46 -0.71
CA SER A 154 20.37 9.93 0.63
C SER A 154 21.02 11.31 0.64
N ASP A 155 21.85 11.62 -0.36
CA ASP A 155 22.64 12.86 -0.38
C ASP A 155 21.77 14.11 -0.60
N ILE A 156 20.78 14.05 -1.51
CA ILE A 156 19.83 15.15 -1.74
C ILE A 156 18.71 15.16 -0.68
N GLY A 157 18.41 14.01 -0.10
CA GLY A 157 17.33 13.85 0.87
C GLY A 157 15.93 13.87 0.23
N SER A 158 14.92 13.98 1.09
CA SER A 158 13.53 14.09 0.65
C SER A 158 13.24 15.42 -0.04
N LEU A 159 12.24 15.45 -0.91
CA LEU A 159 11.75 16.67 -1.54
C LEU A 159 10.42 17.10 -0.93
N VAL A 160 10.16 18.40 -0.95
CA VAL A 160 8.87 19.02 -0.59
C VAL A 160 8.40 19.95 -1.69
N SER A 161 7.09 20.12 -1.81
CA SER A 161 6.47 21.06 -2.76
C SER A 161 5.80 22.18 -1.98
N LEU A 162 6.37 23.39 -2.07
CA LEU A 162 5.99 24.52 -1.22
C LEU A 162 5.56 25.72 -2.05
N SER A 163 4.46 26.33 -1.63
CA SER A 163 3.98 27.62 -2.10
C SER A 163 4.42 28.71 -1.12
N ASP A 164 4.78 29.89 -1.65
CA ASP A 164 5.20 31.03 -0.83
C ASP A 164 4.04 31.59 0.02
N ASP A 165 2.82 31.59 -0.52
CA ASP A 165 1.63 32.18 0.09
C ASP A 165 0.45 31.18 0.24
N GLY A 166 0.62 29.95 -0.23
CA GLY A 166 -0.42 28.91 -0.24
C GLY A 166 -1.39 29.00 -1.41
N LYS A 167 -1.21 29.95 -2.34
CA LYS A 167 -2.04 30.18 -3.54
C LYS A 167 -1.25 30.05 -4.83
N ASN A 168 -0.06 30.66 -4.88
CA ASN A 168 0.85 30.55 -6.01
C ASN A 168 1.27 29.10 -6.21
N LEU A 169 1.56 28.74 -7.46
CA LEU A 169 1.99 27.39 -7.80
C LEU A 169 3.25 27.04 -6.98
N PRO A 170 3.26 25.86 -6.32
CA PRO A 170 4.36 25.49 -5.47
C PRO A 170 5.59 25.12 -6.29
N LYS A 171 6.77 25.34 -5.71
CA LYS A 171 8.06 24.90 -6.24
C LYS A 171 8.61 23.75 -5.40
N ILE A 172 9.53 22.98 -6.00
CA ILE A 172 10.15 21.82 -5.35
C ILE A 172 11.43 22.24 -4.64
N TYR A 173 11.62 21.80 -3.41
CA TYR A 173 12.81 22.07 -2.59
C TYR A 173 13.35 20.77 -1.98
N SER A 174 14.67 20.70 -1.77
CA SER A 174 15.24 19.68 -0.87
C SER A 174 14.87 20.02 0.58
N LEU A 175 14.39 19.02 1.31
CA LEU A 175 14.10 19.15 2.74
C LEU A 175 15.38 19.43 3.54
N ASN A 176 16.51 18.85 3.14
CA ASN A 176 17.80 19.06 3.80
C ASN A 176 18.23 20.53 3.75
N ASP A 177 17.95 21.23 2.63
CA ASP A 177 18.26 22.66 2.48
C ASP A 177 17.35 23.56 3.32
N LEU A 178 16.16 23.08 3.69
CA LEU A 178 15.20 23.80 4.55
C LEU A 178 15.51 23.60 6.04
N GLN A 179 16.04 22.43 6.41
CA GLN A 179 16.40 22.06 7.79
C GLN A 179 17.78 22.63 8.16
N GLY A 180 17.85 23.93 8.45
CA GLY A 180 19.13 24.53 8.88
C GLY A 180 19.14 26.03 9.18
N ARG A 181 17.99 26.69 9.28
CA ARG A 181 17.88 28.17 9.35
C ARG A 181 18.57 28.90 8.18
N SER A 182 18.96 28.21 7.11
CA SER A 182 19.40 28.88 5.88
C SER A 182 18.19 29.62 5.30
N MET A 183 18.29 30.95 5.24
CA MET A 183 17.30 31.80 4.59
C MET A 183 17.28 31.63 3.06
N ASN A 184 18.17 30.79 2.50
CA ASN A 184 18.49 30.74 1.06
C ASN A 184 18.28 29.35 0.42
N ALA A 185 17.28 28.58 0.85
CA ALA A 185 16.93 27.35 0.13
C ALA A 185 16.43 27.70 -1.28
N SER A 186 17.17 27.27 -2.31
CA SER A 186 16.79 27.49 -3.71
C SER A 186 15.86 26.36 -4.17
N ALA A 187 14.83 26.70 -4.94
CA ALA A 187 14.02 25.68 -5.58
C ALA A 187 14.85 24.90 -6.62
N LEU A 188 14.43 23.66 -6.89
CA LEU A 188 14.96 22.84 -7.96
C LEU A 188 14.40 23.36 -9.29
N LYS A 189 15.29 23.65 -10.24
CA LYS A 189 14.94 24.06 -11.60
C LYS A 189 14.85 22.85 -12.53
N THR A 190 15.89 22.00 -12.54
CA THR A 190 15.92 20.80 -13.36
C THR A 190 16.48 19.59 -12.61
N ILE A 191 15.99 18.41 -12.98
CA ILE A 191 16.53 17.09 -12.61
C ILE A 191 16.93 16.39 -13.91
N ASP A 192 18.20 15.98 -14.02
CA ASP A 192 18.79 15.36 -15.21
C ASP A 192 18.52 16.15 -16.50
N GLY A 193 18.59 17.48 -16.41
CA GLY A 193 18.34 18.41 -17.53
C GLY A 193 16.87 18.61 -17.91
N GLN A 194 15.93 17.89 -17.29
CA GLN A 194 14.48 18.09 -17.46
C GLN A 194 13.95 19.03 -16.37
N ASP A 195 12.94 19.86 -16.68
CA ASP A 195 12.21 20.63 -15.66
C ASP A 195 11.82 19.75 -14.46
N ALA A 196 12.15 20.21 -13.25
CA ALA A 196 12.03 19.40 -12.04
C ALA A 196 10.58 18.98 -11.75
N THR A 197 9.61 19.84 -12.07
CA THR A 197 8.19 19.53 -11.92
C THR A 197 7.75 18.45 -12.90
N GLU A 198 8.11 18.58 -14.17
CA GLU A 198 7.75 17.59 -15.18
C GLU A 198 8.45 16.25 -14.95
N TRP A 199 9.70 16.26 -14.49
CA TRP A 199 10.40 15.05 -14.07
C TRP A 199 9.65 14.35 -12.92
N MET A 200 9.25 15.11 -11.89
CA MET A 200 8.51 14.57 -10.73
C MET A 200 7.13 14.06 -11.10
N LYS A 201 6.38 14.76 -11.97
CA LYS A 201 5.09 14.28 -12.50
C LYS A 201 5.27 12.94 -13.20
N LYS A 202 6.25 12.82 -14.10
CA LYS A 202 6.55 11.57 -14.80
C LYS A 202 6.97 10.46 -13.83
N PHE A 203 7.89 10.75 -12.92
CA PHE A 203 8.38 9.78 -11.94
C PHE A 203 7.26 9.30 -11.01
N SER A 204 6.29 10.17 -10.68
CA SER A 204 5.18 9.83 -9.79
C SER A 204 4.32 8.66 -10.28
N PHE A 205 4.23 8.42 -11.59
CA PHE A 205 3.52 7.27 -12.17
C PHE A 205 4.21 5.91 -11.90
N SER A 206 5.39 5.90 -11.28
CA SER A 206 5.96 4.67 -10.69
C SER A 206 5.28 4.25 -9.38
N GLY A 207 4.42 5.12 -8.81
CA GLY A 207 3.62 4.83 -7.63
C GLY A 207 2.35 4.01 -7.92
N PHE A 208 1.67 3.61 -6.85
CA PHE A 208 0.50 2.71 -6.90
C PHE A 208 -0.85 3.40 -6.70
N PHE A 209 -0.87 4.73 -6.56
CA PHE A 209 -2.12 5.47 -6.31
C PHE A 209 -2.91 5.69 -7.60
N GLN A 210 -4.23 5.78 -7.47
CA GLN A 210 -5.20 5.89 -8.58
C GLN A 210 -5.43 7.32 -9.07
N ASP A 211 -4.72 8.30 -8.51
CA ASP A 211 -4.93 9.72 -8.76
C ASP A 211 -3.58 10.43 -8.98
N PRO A 212 -3.41 11.21 -10.06
CA PRO A 212 -2.15 11.88 -10.36
C PRO A 212 -1.66 12.88 -9.30
N ASP A 213 -2.57 13.53 -8.56
CA ASP A 213 -2.18 14.43 -7.46
C ASP A 213 -1.72 13.64 -6.24
N ALA A 214 -2.40 12.53 -5.92
CA ALA A 214 -1.95 11.62 -4.87
C ALA A 214 -0.63 10.93 -5.22
N LEU A 215 -0.42 10.51 -6.47
CA LEU A 215 0.86 9.97 -6.97
C LEU A 215 1.97 10.99 -6.76
N TYR A 216 1.74 12.25 -7.15
CA TYR A 216 2.70 13.34 -6.98
C TYR A 216 3.02 13.59 -5.49
N ASN A 217 2.00 13.73 -4.65
CA ASN A 217 2.17 13.86 -3.20
C ASN A 217 2.90 12.66 -2.58
N GLY A 218 2.64 11.46 -3.07
CA GLY A 218 3.30 10.23 -2.62
C GLY A 218 4.80 10.18 -2.89
N MET A 219 5.31 10.99 -3.82
CA MET A 219 6.75 11.13 -4.07
C MET A 219 7.44 12.09 -3.09
N LEU A 220 6.68 12.99 -2.49
CA LEU A 220 7.21 14.07 -1.64
C LEU A 220 7.16 13.67 -0.16
N PHE A 221 7.97 14.35 0.65
CA PHE A 221 7.81 14.37 2.09
C PHE A 221 6.46 15.02 2.41
N ASN A 222 5.64 14.36 3.23
CA ASN A 222 4.34 14.87 3.62
C ASN A 222 4.11 14.87 5.13
N LEU A 223 3.20 15.73 5.58
CA LEU A 223 2.83 15.90 6.98
C LEU A 223 1.52 15.15 7.29
N PRO A 224 1.38 14.50 8.47
CA PRO A 224 2.35 13.84 9.33
C PRO A 224 2.29 12.31 9.15
N LEU A 225 3.40 11.71 8.69
CA LEU A 225 3.47 10.30 8.33
C LEU A 225 3.96 9.39 9.46
N THR A 226 3.54 8.13 9.37
CA THR A 226 4.07 6.98 10.12
C THR A 226 5.36 6.45 9.47
N ARG A 227 6.21 5.72 10.24
CA ARG A 227 7.66 5.44 10.00
C ARG A 227 8.12 4.81 8.68
N VAL A 228 7.27 4.56 7.67
CA VAL A 228 7.72 4.00 6.36
C VAL A 228 7.33 4.87 5.17
N SER A 229 6.65 5.99 5.39
CA SER A 229 6.32 6.89 4.28
C SER A 229 6.83 8.31 4.44
N GLY A 230 7.39 8.67 5.60
CA GLY A 230 7.84 10.02 5.95
C GLY A 230 8.67 10.74 4.90
N THR A 231 9.53 10.02 4.18
CA THR A 231 10.53 10.63 3.29
C THR A 231 10.07 10.83 1.84
N GLY A 232 8.88 10.31 1.46
CA GLY A 232 8.39 10.35 0.08
C GLY A 232 9.05 9.32 -0.85
N GLY A 233 8.32 8.87 -1.88
CA GLY A 233 8.81 7.92 -2.88
C GLY A 233 10.01 8.39 -3.70
N PHE A 234 10.26 9.71 -3.76
CA PHE A 234 11.50 10.25 -4.31
C PHE A 234 12.72 9.82 -3.49
N PHE A 235 12.64 9.85 -2.16
CA PHE A 235 13.80 9.54 -1.35
C PHE A 235 14.19 8.07 -1.43
N THR A 236 13.20 7.18 -1.34
CA THR A 236 13.44 5.73 -1.33
C THR A 236 12.41 4.98 -2.14
N SER A 237 12.86 4.00 -2.92
CA SER A 237 11.99 3.08 -3.62
C SER A 237 12.57 1.66 -3.58
N ARG A 238 11.77 0.70 -3.11
CA ARG A 238 12.12 -0.72 -3.13
C ARG A 238 11.77 -1.32 -4.48
N GLY A 239 12.71 -2.07 -5.06
CA GLY A 239 12.54 -2.70 -6.38
C GLY A 239 12.56 -1.78 -7.58
N LEU A 240 12.65 -0.46 -7.37
CA LEU A 240 12.69 0.52 -8.45
C LEU A 240 14.08 1.15 -8.54
N TYR A 241 14.90 0.61 -9.44
CA TYR A 241 16.18 1.23 -9.79
C TYR A 241 15.97 2.44 -10.69
N THR A 242 16.66 3.54 -10.39
CA THR A 242 16.46 4.85 -11.07
C THR A 242 17.78 5.48 -11.51
N GLY A 243 18.80 4.64 -11.74
CA GLY A 243 20.16 5.08 -12.07
C GLY A 243 21.09 5.11 -10.85
N THR A 244 22.37 5.36 -11.09
CA THR A 244 23.42 5.40 -10.06
C THR A 244 23.61 6.79 -9.44
N LYS A 245 23.17 7.83 -10.14
CA LYS A 245 23.32 9.23 -9.76
C LYS A 245 22.27 10.09 -10.44
N MET A 246 22.15 11.33 -10.00
CA MET A 246 21.30 12.34 -10.63
C MET A 246 21.94 13.73 -10.61
N SER A 247 21.67 14.53 -11.65
CA SER A 247 22.07 15.92 -11.75
C SER A 247 20.92 16.83 -11.35
N VAL A 248 21.15 17.79 -10.47
CA VAL A 248 20.12 18.76 -10.07
C VAL A 248 20.66 20.17 -10.20
N THR A 249 19.98 20.97 -11.03
CA THR A 249 20.22 22.41 -11.14
C THR A 249 19.16 23.16 -10.35
N PHE A 250 19.61 24.07 -9.50
CA PHE A 250 18.77 24.92 -8.67
C PHE A 250 18.49 26.26 -9.36
N GLU A 251 17.42 26.95 -8.98
CA GLU A 251 17.06 28.28 -9.52
C GLU A 251 18.15 29.34 -9.30
N ASN A 252 18.98 29.21 -8.27
CA ASN A 252 20.15 30.08 -8.04
C ASN A 252 21.33 29.83 -9.00
N GLY A 253 21.19 28.93 -9.98
CA GLY A 253 22.20 28.60 -10.98
C GLY A 253 23.20 27.51 -10.57
N THR A 254 23.20 27.07 -9.31
CA THR A 254 24.08 25.99 -8.87
C THR A 254 23.62 24.65 -9.43
N THR A 255 24.56 23.79 -9.83
CA THR A 255 24.30 22.41 -10.24
C THR A 255 25.10 21.46 -9.37
N LYS A 256 24.45 20.40 -8.88
CA LYS A 256 25.08 19.36 -8.05
C LYS A 256 24.74 17.98 -8.59
N GLU A 257 25.71 17.09 -8.52
CA GLU A 257 25.51 15.66 -8.75
C GLU A 257 25.29 14.96 -7.41
N PHE A 258 24.31 14.07 -7.34
CA PHE A 258 24.00 13.28 -6.16
C PHE A 258 24.12 11.79 -6.47
N GLY A 259 24.87 11.06 -5.65
CA GLY A 259 25.01 9.62 -5.78
C GLY A 259 23.80 8.89 -5.17
N HIS A 260 23.41 7.77 -5.77
CA HIS A 260 22.39 6.90 -5.20
C HIS A 260 23.06 5.76 -4.41
N THR A 261 22.40 5.36 -3.32
CA THR A 261 22.78 4.21 -2.50
C THR A 261 21.71 3.13 -2.57
N ALA A 262 22.02 1.95 -2.03
CA ALA A 262 21.09 0.84 -1.91
C ALA A 262 21.25 0.18 -0.54
N THR A 263 20.14 -0.01 0.18
CA THR A 263 20.11 -0.66 1.48
C THR A 263 19.43 -2.02 1.39
N SER A 264 19.95 -3.02 2.09
CA SER A 264 19.35 -4.35 2.17
C SER A 264 19.37 -4.91 3.60
N THR A 265 18.40 -5.77 3.89
CA THR A 265 18.32 -6.60 5.11
C THR A 265 18.57 -8.08 4.81
N ALA A 266 18.79 -8.44 3.53
CA ALA A 266 19.00 -9.82 3.13
C ALA A 266 20.36 -10.33 3.63
N ASP A 267 20.44 -11.62 3.95
CA ASP A 267 21.70 -12.26 4.32
C ASP A 267 22.45 -12.71 3.06
N PHE A 268 23.59 -12.08 2.74
CA PHE A 268 24.44 -12.43 1.60
C PHE A 268 25.52 -13.46 1.96
N SER A 269 25.50 -14.03 3.17
CA SER A 269 26.44 -15.09 3.56
C SER A 269 26.38 -16.27 2.56
N GLY A 270 27.52 -16.64 2.00
CA GLY A 270 27.61 -17.72 1.00
C GLY A 270 27.23 -17.33 -0.43
N VAL A 271 26.83 -16.08 -0.69
CA VAL A 271 26.63 -15.57 -2.05
C VAL A 271 27.99 -15.18 -2.65
N LYS A 272 28.37 -15.86 -3.73
CA LYS A 272 29.67 -15.72 -4.40
C LYS A 272 29.56 -15.17 -5.82
N ASP A 273 28.38 -15.29 -6.41
CA ASP A 273 28.07 -14.88 -7.77
C ASP A 273 26.55 -14.76 -8.01
N GLY A 274 26.15 -14.27 -9.18
CA GLY A 274 24.75 -14.26 -9.60
C GLY A 274 24.08 -15.65 -9.59
N ASN A 275 24.81 -16.75 -9.83
CA ASN A 275 24.25 -18.10 -9.77
C ASN A 275 23.88 -18.51 -8.34
N THR A 276 24.79 -18.30 -7.40
CA THR A 276 24.57 -18.58 -5.97
C THR A 276 23.56 -17.61 -5.37
N PHE A 277 23.45 -16.37 -5.87
CA PHE A 277 22.33 -15.48 -5.57
C PHE A 277 21.00 -16.12 -6.01
N TYR A 278 20.91 -16.58 -7.27
CA TYR A 278 19.70 -17.22 -7.79
C TYR A 278 19.33 -18.45 -6.95
N GLU A 279 20.28 -19.33 -6.66
CA GLU A 279 20.02 -20.53 -5.85
C GLU A 279 19.59 -20.19 -4.42
N LYS A 280 20.15 -19.13 -3.81
CA LYS A 280 19.81 -18.70 -2.45
C LYS A 280 18.43 -18.04 -2.38
N PHE A 281 18.13 -17.12 -3.30
CA PHE A 281 16.95 -16.26 -3.17
C PHE A 281 15.82 -16.56 -4.16
N CYS A 282 16.12 -17.07 -5.36
CA CYS A 282 15.17 -17.15 -6.48
C CYS A 282 14.74 -18.58 -6.85
N SER A 283 15.42 -19.61 -6.35
CA SER A 283 15.21 -21.01 -6.78
C SER A 283 13.94 -21.66 -6.22
N GLY A 284 13.25 -21.00 -5.28
CA GLY A 284 12.16 -21.60 -4.51
C GLY A 284 12.58 -22.75 -3.58
N LYS A 285 13.88 -23.08 -3.49
CA LYS A 285 14.42 -24.17 -2.66
C LYS A 285 14.69 -23.75 -1.22
N GLN A 286 15.12 -22.50 -0.99
CA GLN A 286 15.35 -21.96 0.36
C GLN A 286 14.07 -21.33 0.92
N GLN A 287 13.15 -22.18 1.38
CA GLN A 287 12.16 -21.98 2.46
C GLN A 287 11.10 -23.09 2.46
N ALA A 288 11.14 -23.99 1.48
CA ALA A 288 10.33 -25.19 1.42
C ALA A 288 10.89 -26.35 2.27
N THR A 289 11.06 -26.16 3.59
CA THR A 289 10.66 -27.29 4.45
C THR A 289 9.14 -27.22 4.48
N ALA A 290 8.45 -28.27 4.03
CA ALA A 290 6.99 -28.32 4.09
C ALA A 290 6.45 -28.04 5.51
N ALA A 291 7.27 -28.24 6.53
CA ALA A 291 7.03 -27.88 7.92
C ALA A 291 7.01 -26.36 8.21
N SER A 292 7.75 -25.51 7.49
CA SER A 292 7.86 -24.08 7.84
C SER A 292 6.63 -23.24 7.44
N LEU A 293 5.93 -23.63 6.39
CA LEU A 293 4.66 -22.98 6.01
C LEU A 293 3.56 -23.44 6.98
N THR A 294 3.47 -24.75 7.27
CA THR A 294 2.44 -25.32 8.15
C THR A 294 2.59 -24.96 9.64
N ASP A 295 3.82 -24.89 10.18
CA ASP A 295 4.06 -24.54 11.59
C ASP A 295 3.92 -23.02 11.87
N TYR A 296 4.23 -22.18 10.87
CA TYR A 296 3.88 -20.76 10.92
C TYR A 296 2.37 -20.53 10.73
N GLU A 297 1.67 -21.41 10.01
CA GLU A 297 0.23 -21.30 9.73
C GLU A 297 -0.66 -21.60 10.95
N HIS A 298 -0.30 -22.56 11.80
CA HIS A 298 -1.05 -22.84 13.04
C HIS A 298 -0.91 -21.76 14.11
N THR A 299 0.14 -20.94 14.02
CA THR A 299 0.40 -19.80 14.91
C THR A 299 -0.06 -18.48 14.29
N ALA A 300 0.11 -18.27 12.98
CA ALA A 300 -0.33 -17.04 12.29
C ALA A 300 -1.85 -16.90 12.20
N PHE A 301 -2.62 -17.96 11.96
CA PHE A 301 -4.09 -17.92 12.11
C PHE A 301 -4.54 -17.71 13.56
N ARG A 302 -3.64 -17.94 14.52
CA ARG A 302 -3.85 -17.75 15.97
C ARG A 302 -3.39 -16.36 16.46
N ASP A 303 -2.41 -15.76 15.79
CA ASP A 303 -1.69 -14.54 16.18
C ASP A 303 -2.05 -13.31 15.33
N HIS A 304 -2.57 -13.47 14.11
CA HIS A 304 -3.21 -12.38 13.35
C HIS A 304 -4.65 -12.28 13.81
N ARG A 305 -4.86 -11.66 14.97
CA ARG A 305 -6.15 -11.70 15.66
C ARG A 305 -7.32 -11.19 14.81
N PHE A 306 -7.10 -10.41 13.75
CA PHE A 306 -8.11 -9.68 12.97
C PHE A 306 -7.71 -9.44 11.50
N LEU A 307 -8.68 -9.19 10.61
CA LEU A 307 -8.42 -8.87 9.20
C LEU A 307 -7.86 -7.44 9.08
N THR A 308 -6.54 -7.32 9.15
CA THR A 308 -5.84 -6.09 8.79
C THR A 308 -5.87 -5.94 7.28
N ALA A 309 -6.23 -4.76 6.75
CA ALA A 309 -5.77 -4.43 5.42
C ALA A 309 -4.26 -4.21 5.56
N ASN A 310 -3.46 -5.25 5.34
CA ASN A 310 -2.02 -5.19 5.57
C ASN A 310 -1.47 -3.96 4.84
N PRO A 311 -0.91 -2.96 5.56
CA PRO A 311 -0.41 -1.75 4.93
C PRO A 311 0.65 -2.10 3.89
N ILE A 312 0.89 -1.19 2.94
CA ILE A 312 1.84 -1.37 1.83
C ILE A 312 3.27 -1.74 2.30
N SER A 313 3.56 -1.61 3.59
CA SER A 313 4.75 -2.11 4.27
C SER A 313 4.49 -2.24 5.77
N TYR A 314 4.81 -3.37 6.39
CA TYR A 314 5.06 -3.42 7.83
C TYR A 314 6.47 -2.87 8.10
N PRO A 315 6.65 -1.76 8.82
CA PRO A 315 7.82 -1.61 9.66
C PRO A 315 7.64 -2.42 10.96
N PRO A 316 8.67 -3.12 11.43
CA PRO A 316 8.71 -3.67 12.79
C PRO A 316 9.06 -2.63 13.86
N PHE A 317 8.72 -1.34 13.66
CA PHE A 317 9.22 -0.25 14.53
C PHE A 317 8.13 0.72 14.99
N PRO A 318 8.22 1.24 16.23
CA PRO A 318 7.26 2.19 16.80
C PRO A 318 7.15 3.46 15.96
N LEU A 319 5.97 4.09 15.89
CA LEU A 319 5.81 5.34 15.15
C LEU A 319 6.79 6.40 15.66
N ALA A 320 7.47 7.10 14.75
CA ALA A 320 8.41 8.15 15.10
C ALA A 320 7.63 9.34 15.63
N GLN A 321 8.13 9.93 16.72
CA GLN A 321 7.72 11.27 17.10
C GLN A 321 8.14 12.29 16.03
N ARG A 322 7.26 13.27 15.81
CA ARG A 322 7.49 14.45 14.98
C ARG A 322 8.78 15.17 15.38
N THR A 323 9.57 15.60 14.39
CA THR A 323 10.64 16.60 14.50
C THR A 323 10.31 17.71 13.49
N VAL A 324 10.33 19.03 13.74
CA VAL A 324 10.64 19.91 14.88
C VAL A 324 9.79 21.19 14.66
N PRO A 325 9.23 21.84 15.70
CA PRO A 325 9.29 21.46 17.11
C PRO A 325 8.28 20.35 17.45
N PRO A 326 8.62 19.44 18.38
CA PRO A 326 7.73 18.38 18.81
C PRO A 326 6.46 18.97 19.42
N VAL A 327 5.30 18.65 18.85
CA VAL A 327 4.00 19.02 19.41
C VAL A 327 3.50 17.84 20.24
N THR A 328 3.47 18.01 21.56
CA THR A 328 2.92 17.01 22.48
C THR A 328 1.41 16.90 22.29
N PRO A 329 0.88 15.70 21.98
CA PRO A 329 -0.55 15.47 21.90
C PRO A 329 -1.21 15.51 23.28
N LEU A 330 -2.48 15.93 23.32
CA LEU A 330 -3.32 15.83 24.53
C LEU A 330 -3.66 14.36 24.83
N ARG A 331 -3.94 13.60 23.78
CA ARG A 331 -4.20 12.16 23.80
C ARG A 331 -3.47 11.54 22.63
N GLU A 332 -2.84 10.39 22.82
CA GLU A 332 -2.21 9.65 21.74
C GLU A 332 -2.35 8.16 22.06
N SER A 333 -2.73 7.38 21.05
CA SER A 333 -2.73 5.92 21.17
C SER A 333 -1.29 5.44 21.36
N MET A 334 -1.10 4.30 22.01
CA MET A 334 0.22 3.73 22.29
C MET A 334 1.07 3.55 21.04
N ASP A 335 0.43 3.21 19.93
CA ASP A 335 1.10 3.09 18.66
C ASP A 335 1.33 4.45 17.99
N GLY A 336 0.58 5.49 18.37
CA GLY A 336 0.60 6.83 17.78
C GLY A 336 -0.28 6.98 16.54
N ALA A 337 -1.11 6.00 16.20
CA ALA A 337 -1.98 6.04 15.02
C ALA A 337 -3.13 7.06 15.16
N ALA A 338 -3.64 7.29 16.37
CA ALA A 338 -4.58 8.36 16.68
C ALA A 338 -3.98 9.34 17.68
N ALA A 339 -4.11 10.64 17.41
CA ALA A 339 -3.68 11.67 18.34
C ALA A 339 -4.63 12.88 18.33
N GLY A 340 -4.92 13.39 19.52
CA GLY A 340 -5.78 14.55 19.76
C GLY A 340 -4.99 15.78 20.19
N TYR A 341 -5.32 16.93 19.64
CA TYR A 341 -4.69 18.21 19.95
C TYR A 341 -5.72 19.32 20.16
N PHE A 342 -5.37 20.31 20.97
CA PHE A 342 -6.04 21.60 20.99
C PHE A 342 -5.15 22.64 20.34
N LEU A 343 -5.76 23.50 19.52
CA LEU A 343 -5.11 24.71 19.06
C LEU A 343 -5.15 25.78 20.15
N GLU A 344 -4.28 26.78 20.02
CA GLU A 344 -4.04 27.83 21.00
C GLU A 344 -4.31 29.22 20.40
N GLY A 345 -4.29 30.26 21.24
CA GLY A 345 -4.49 31.64 20.82
C GLY A 345 -5.86 31.87 20.16
N LYS A 346 -5.88 32.52 18.99
CA LYS A 346 -7.11 32.83 18.24
C LYS A 346 -7.91 31.59 17.81
N ASP A 347 -7.24 30.44 17.69
CA ASP A 347 -7.84 29.17 17.28
C ASP A 347 -8.17 28.26 18.49
N SER A 348 -8.17 28.80 19.72
CA SER A 348 -8.38 28.06 20.97
C SER A 348 -9.70 27.26 21.07
N LYS A 349 -10.68 27.57 20.22
CA LYS A 349 -11.96 26.83 20.10
C LYS A 349 -11.90 25.65 19.13
N VAL A 350 -10.75 25.42 18.49
CA VAL A 350 -10.52 24.35 17.52
C VAL A 350 -9.79 23.18 18.19
N ALA A 351 -10.29 21.98 17.96
CA ALA A 351 -9.65 20.71 18.28
C ALA A 351 -9.19 20.03 16.98
N VAL A 352 -8.17 19.18 17.09
CA VAL A 352 -7.68 18.37 15.96
C VAL A 352 -7.64 16.90 16.37
N LEU A 353 -8.36 16.06 15.64
CA LEU A 353 -8.19 14.62 15.65
C LEU A 353 -7.33 14.23 14.46
N ASN A 354 -6.07 13.88 14.73
CA ASN A 354 -5.12 13.42 13.72
C ASN A 354 -5.13 11.88 13.68
N LEU A 355 -5.62 11.33 12.57
CA LEU A 355 -5.69 9.90 12.30
C LEU A 355 -4.58 9.56 11.30
N ARG A 356 -3.39 9.26 11.82
CA ARG A 356 -2.16 9.04 11.02
C ARG A 356 -2.19 7.70 10.28
N SER A 357 -2.83 6.70 10.86
CA SER A 357 -3.13 5.41 10.24
C SER A 357 -4.34 4.78 10.92
N PHE A 358 -4.87 3.71 10.35
CA PHE A 358 -5.87 2.85 10.99
C PHE A 358 -5.28 1.49 11.38
N VAL A 359 -3.97 1.37 11.57
CA VAL A 359 -3.33 0.07 11.84
C VAL A 359 -3.72 -0.44 13.23
N GLY A 360 -3.50 0.38 14.27
CA GLY A 360 -3.74 -0.01 15.67
C GLY A 360 -2.79 -1.15 16.09
N ALA A 361 -1.48 -0.90 16.04
CA ALA A 361 -0.43 -1.90 16.33
C ALA A 361 0.42 -1.51 17.55
N SER A 362 0.30 -2.23 18.66
CA SER A 362 1.10 -2.00 19.87
C SER A 362 1.58 -3.32 20.49
N GLU A 363 2.56 -3.23 21.38
CA GLU A 363 3.08 -4.34 22.21
C GLU A 363 2.13 -4.68 23.38
N ASN A 364 1.05 -3.92 23.57
CA ASN A 364 0.00 -4.27 24.52
C ASN A 364 -0.90 -5.39 23.98
N ASN A 365 -1.65 -6.04 24.87
CA ASN A 365 -2.54 -7.15 24.48
C ASN A 365 -3.77 -6.70 23.67
N ASP A 366 -4.03 -5.39 23.52
CA ASP A 366 -5.26 -4.88 22.90
C ASP A 366 -5.14 -3.51 22.17
N PRO A 367 -4.35 -3.44 21.08
CA PRO A 367 -3.96 -2.16 20.47
C PRO A 367 -5.08 -1.48 19.67
N LEU A 368 -6.03 -2.25 19.13
CA LEU A 368 -7.17 -1.71 18.40
C LEU A 368 -8.13 -0.99 19.34
N TRP A 369 -8.34 -1.54 20.52
CA TRP A 369 -9.16 -0.90 21.53
C TRP A 369 -8.50 0.33 22.11
N ASP A 370 -7.18 0.33 22.31
CA ASP A 370 -6.42 1.54 22.71
C ASP A 370 -6.63 2.71 21.74
N PHE A 371 -6.55 2.46 20.44
CA PHE A 371 -6.91 3.46 19.41
C PHE A 371 -8.34 3.98 19.62
N SER A 372 -9.30 3.06 19.71
CA SER A 372 -10.72 3.39 19.87
C SER A 372 -10.98 4.21 21.15
N TYR A 373 -10.37 3.83 22.28
CA TYR A 373 -10.50 4.55 23.55
C TYR A 373 -9.83 5.93 23.50
N THR A 374 -8.70 6.05 22.82
CA THR A 374 -8.03 7.35 22.60
C THR A 374 -8.96 8.33 21.91
N VAL A 375 -9.65 7.89 20.85
CA VAL A 375 -10.66 8.71 20.16
C VAL A 375 -11.80 9.08 21.12
N THR A 376 -12.34 8.12 21.88
CA THR A 376 -13.43 8.36 22.83
C THR A 376 -13.03 9.42 23.87
N LYS A 377 -11.86 9.25 24.49
CA LYS A 377 -11.35 10.16 25.53
C LYS A 377 -11.03 11.54 24.98
N PHE A 378 -10.48 11.63 23.78
CA PHE A 378 -10.25 12.92 23.14
C PHE A 378 -11.56 13.67 22.90
N LEU A 379 -12.62 13.00 22.43
CA LEU A 379 -13.94 13.61 22.25
C LEU A 379 -14.58 14.01 23.59
N GLU A 380 -14.37 13.24 24.67
CA GLU A 380 -14.74 13.63 26.04
C GLU A 380 -14.04 14.92 26.47
N ASP A 381 -12.73 15.01 26.25
CA ASP A 381 -11.96 16.19 26.60
C ASP A 381 -12.39 17.41 25.76
N CYS A 382 -12.75 17.22 24.49
CA CYS A 382 -13.31 18.28 23.63
C CYS A 382 -14.60 18.87 24.21
N ARG A 383 -15.52 18.01 24.69
CA ARG A 383 -16.78 18.44 25.32
C ARG A 383 -16.50 19.20 26.61
N LYS A 384 -15.65 18.66 27.49
CA LYS A 384 -15.28 19.28 28.78
C LYS A 384 -14.62 20.65 28.60
N ALA A 385 -13.77 20.78 27.58
CA ALA A 385 -13.06 22.02 27.28
C ALA A 385 -13.87 23.01 26.41
N GLY A 386 -15.14 22.69 26.07
CA GLY A 386 -16.00 23.58 25.30
C GLY A 386 -15.46 23.91 23.90
N LYS A 387 -14.86 22.91 23.23
CA LYS A 387 -14.38 23.06 21.84
C LYS A 387 -15.56 23.11 20.89
N GLU A 388 -15.46 23.98 19.88
CA GLU A 388 -16.57 24.29 18.98
C GLU A 388 -16.38 23.73 17.57
N LYS A 389 -15.13 23.55 17.15
CA LYS A 389 -14.72 23.12 15.80
C LYS A 389 -13.73 21.97 15.85
N LEU A 390 -13.82 21.03 14.91
CA LEU A 390 -12.97 19.86 14.81
C LEU A 390 -12.35 19.74 13.41
N ILE A 391 -11.03 19.72 13.36
CA ILE A 391 -10.29 19.24 12.19
C ILE A 391 -10.07 17.74 12.37
N VAL A 392 -10.50 16.94 11.39
CA VAL A 392 -10.11 15.53 11.29
C VAL A 392 -9.03 15.45 10.21
N ASP A 393 -7.79 15.24 10.61
CA ASP A 393 -6.66 15.17 9.69
C ASP A 393 -6.32 13.71 9.39
N VAL A 394 -6.47 13.31 8.12
CA VAL A 394 -6.13 11.98 7.60
C VAL A 394 -5.00 12.03 6.57
N SER A 395 -4.23 13.12 6.54
CA SER A 395 -3.11 13.28 5.62
C SER A 395 -2.09 12.15 5.83
N GLY A 396 -1.67 11.52 4.73
CA GLY A 396 -0.73 10.39 4.76
C GLY A 396 -1.32 9.05 5.21
N ASN A 397 -2.61 8.98 5.55
CA ASN A 397 -3.23 7.78 6.11
C ASN A 397 -3.51 6.71 5.04
N ARG A 398 -2.70 5.65 5.02
CA ARG A 398 -2.82 4.54 4.04
C ARG A 398 -3.86 3.47 4.42
N GLY A 399 -4.59 3.65 5.51
CA GLY A 399 -5.54 2.68 6.04
C GLY A 399 -4.96 1.80 7.15
N GLY A 400 -5.45 0.55 7.25
CA GLY A 400 -5.10 -0.41 8.29
C GLY A 400 -6.26 -1.36 8.60
N THR A 401 -6.53 -1.63 9.87
CA THR A 401 -7.64 -2.46 10.32
C THR A 401 -9.00 -1.84 9.96
N ILE A 402 -9.79 -2.54 9.14
CA ILE A 402 -11.03 -2.03 8.53
C ILE A 402 -12.00 -1.47 9.57
N PHE A 403 -12.17 -2.16 10.70
CA PHE A 403 -13.20 -1.82 11.68
C PHE A 403 -12.88 -0.58 12.51
N LEU A 404 -11.62 -0.13 12.56
CA LEU A 404 -11.28 1.14 13.19
C LEU A 404 -11.83 2.34 12.40
N GLY A 405 -11.94 2.23 11.07
CA GLY A 405 -12.58 3.26 10.24
C GLY A 405 -14.07 3.39 10.56
N TYR A 406 -14.78 2.25 10.65
CA TYR A 406 -16.18 2.21 11.06
C TYR A 406 -16.40 2.71 12.48
N ASP A 407 -15.57 2.27 13.42
CA ASP A 407 -15.64 2.66 14.82
C ASP A 407 -15.45 4.17 15.00
N THR A 408 -14.41 4.75 14.39
CA THR A 408 -14.13 6.19 14.45
C THR A 408 -15.29 7.01 13.87
N PHE A 409 -15.83 6.59 12.72
CA PHE A 409 -17.01 7.23 12.13
C PHE A 409 -18.20 7.23 13.11
N LYS A 410 -18.46 6.09 13.76
CA LYS A 410 -19.55 5.97 14.73
C LYS A 410 -19.31 6.79 16.00
N GLN A 411 -18.08 6.93 16.46
CA GLN A 411 -17.74 7.78 17.60
C GLN A 411 -17.90 9.28 17.29
N LEU A 412 -17.63 9.71 16.06
CA LEU A 412 -17.86 11.08 15.60
C LEU A 412 -19.33 11.40 15.28
N LYS A 413 -20.22 10.40 15.31
CA LYS A 413 -21.60 10.48 14.82
C LYS A 413 -22.31 11.74 15.32
N THR A 414 -22.95 12.40 14.37
CA THR A 414 -23.83 13.55 14.59
C THR A 414 -25.29 13.09 14.65
N GLN A 415 -26.10 13.61 15.58
CA GLN A 415 -27.51 13.22 15.74
C GLN A 415 -28.39 13.55 14.51
N LEU A 416 -27.86 14.31 13.53
CA LEU A 416 -28.55 14.75 12.31
C LEU A 416 -28.34 13.84 11.09
N LEU A 417 -27.70 12.68 11.26
CA LEU A 417 -27.69 11.63 10.23
C LEU A 417 -28.94 10.78 10.47
N PRO A 418 -29.94 10.77 9.56
CA PRO A 418 -31.27 10.18 9.82
C PRO A 418 -31.24 8.74 10.36
N THR A 419 -30.15 8.01 10.13
CA THR A 419 -29.91 6.68 10.69
C THR A 419 -28.54 6.55 11.38
N GLY A 420 -27.49 7.25 10.91
CA GLY A 420 -26.08 6.95 11.24
C GLY A 420 -25.76 5.47 11.05
N ARG A 421 -26.39 4.87 10.04
CA ARG A 421 -26.18 3.50 9.56
C ARG A 421 -24.87 3.47 8.78
N ILE A 422 -24.08 2.43 8.97
CA ILE A 422 -22.92 2.17 8.14
C ILE A 422 -23.44 1.54 6.84
N GLU A 423 -23.37 2.28 5.74
CA GLU A 423 -23.80 1.84 4.41
C GLU A 423 -22.60 1.74 3.48
N THR A 424 -21.79 0.69 3.64
CA THR A 424 -20.61 0.42 2.83
C THR A 424 -20.76 -0.90 2.09
N PRO A 425 -21.69 -0.97 1.11
CA PRO A 425 -21.90 -2.19 0.35
C PRO A 425 -20.64 -2.51 -0.46
N PHE A 426 -20.33 -3.79 -0.53
CA PHE A 426 -19.24 -4.31 -1.33
C PHE A 426 -19.71 -5.45 -2.22
N ASN A 427 -18.96 -5.71 -3.28
CA ASN A 427 -19.06 -6.91 -4.09
C ASN A 427 -17.68 -7.50 -4.38
N LEU A 428 -17.67 -8.73 -4.88
CA LEU A 428 -16.48 -9.48 -5.28
C LEU A 428 -16.65 -9.99 -6.71
N ARG A 429 -15.55 -10.22 -7.42
CA ARG A 429 -15.58 -10.79 -8.76
C ARG A 429 -15.99 -12.26 -8.60
N ALA A 430 -17.02 -12.65 -9.33
CA ALA A 430 -17.56 -14.01 -9.23
C ALA A 430 -16.70 -14.97 -10.07
N ILE A 431 -15.78 -15.66 -9.40
CA ILE A 431 -14.86 -16.62 -9.99
C ILE A 431 -15.08 -18.02 -9.41
N GLU A 432 -14.68 -19.06 -10.16
CA GLU A 432 -14.83 -20.46 -9.76
C GLU A 432 -14.17 -20.76 -8.41
N GLN A 433 -12.96 -20.24 -8.18
CA GLN A 433 -12.20 -20.46 -6.95
C GLN A 433 -12.99 -19.97 -5.71
N PHE A 434 -13.60 -18.78 -5.82
CA PHE A 434 -14.38 -18.18 -4.76
C PHE A 434 -15.64 -18.98 -4.46
N ASP A 435 -16.32 -19.44 -5.51
CA ASP A 435 -17.53 -20.24 -5.37
C ASP A 435 -17.26 -21.60 -4.71
N ILE A 436 -16.21 -22.30 -5.15
CA ILE A 436 -15.82 -23.59 -4.58
C ILE A 436 -15.52 -23.45 -3.08
N ILE A 437 -14.71 -22.44 -2.71
CA ILE A 437 -14.35 -22.19 -1.31
C ILE A 437 -15.61 -21.94 -0.48
N GLY A 438 -16.42 -20.97 -0.88
CA GLY A 438 -17.59 -20.58 -0.09
C GLY A 438 -18.66 -21.66 -0.04
N THR A 439 -18.90 -22.37 -1.14
CA THR A 439 -19.81 -23.52 -1.17
C THR A 439 -19.38 -24.59 -0.17
N LYS A 440 -18.10 -24.99 -0.18
CA LYS A 440 -17.60 -26.05 0.72
C LYS A 440 -17.65 -25.61 2.19
N VAL A 441 -17.20 -24.38 2.50
CA VAL A 441 -17.22 -23.83 3.86
C VAL A 441 -18.65 -23.76 4.39
N ASN A 442 -19.57 -23.13 3.66
CA ASN A 442 -20.95 -22.96 4.12
C ASN A 442 -21.72 -24.28 4.18
N TYR A 443 -21.39 -25.25 3.33
CA TYR A 443 -21.94 -26.61 3.47
C TYR A 443 -21.51 -27.23 4.80
N LEU A 444 -20.22 -27.27 5.11
CA LEU A 444 -19.71 -27.90 6.33
C LEU A 444 -20.22 -27.21 7.60
N LEU A 445 -20.27 -25.88 7.62
CA LEU A 445 -20.80 -25.11 8.76
C LEU A 445 -22.29 -25.38 9.04
N LYS A 446 -23.06 -25.82 8.03
CA LYS A 446 -24.48 -26.19 8.14
C LYS A 446 -24.72 -27.67 8.42
N HIS A 447 -23.71 -28.52 8.25
CA HIS A 447 -23.81 -29.97 8.41
C HIS A 447 -22.83 -30.46 9.50
N PRO A 448 -23.07 -30.16 10.78
CA PRO A 448 -22.13 -30.47 11.88
C PRO A 448 -21.88 -31.98 12.10
N ARG A 449 -22.68 -32.86 11.48
CA ARG A 449 -22.47 -34.32 11.50
C ARG A 449 -21.52 -34.81 10.40
N ASP A 450 -21.17 -33.98 9.43
CA ASP A 450 -20.18 -34.33 8.43
C ASP A 450 -18.82 -34.53 9.12
N PRO A 451 -18.07 -35.62 8.84
CA PRO A 451 -16.78 -35.88 9.47
C PRO A 451 -15.74 -34.76 9.29
N LYS A 452 -15.90 -33.91 8.27
CA LYS A 452 -15.02 -32.78 7.99
C LYS A 452 -15.49 -31.47 8.61
N ALA A 453 -16.74 -31.40 9.12
CA ALA A 453 -17.30 -30.19 9.70
C ALA A 453 -16.49 -29.62 10.88
N PRO A 454 -15.95 -30.42 11.82
CA PRO A 454 -15.15 -29.89 12.93
C PRO A 454 -13.94 -29.06 12.47
N ALA A 455 -13.35 -29.39 11.31
CA ALA A 455 -12.22 -28.64 10.77
C ALA A 455 -12.64 -27.30 10.16
N ALA A 456 -13.88 -27.19 9.66
CA ALA A 456 -14.39 -25.96 9.06
C ALA A 456 -14.99 -24.99 10.09
N GLU A 457 -15.17 -25.42 11.34
CA GLU A 457 -15.69 -24.57 12.42
C GLU A 457 -14.81 -23.34 12.66
N GLU A 458 -13.51 -23.45 12.39
CA GLU A 458 -12.58 -22.31 12.41
C GLU A 458 -12.93 -21.21 11.39
N MET A 459 -13.81 -21.46 10.42
CA MET A 459 -14.29 -20.49 9.43
C MET A 459 -15.63 -19.87 9.79
N ARG A 460 -16.28 -20.32 10.88
CA ARG A 460 -17.53 -19.71 11.35
C ARG A 460 -17.30 -18.23 11.63
N ASP A 461 -18.21 -17.37 11.18
CA ASP A 461 -18.12 -15.92 11.34
C ASP A 461 -16.87 -15.28 10.69
N ASP A 462 -16.24 -15.97 9.73
CA ASP A 462 -15.11 -15.48 8.93
C ASP A 462 -15.57 -14.99 7.54
N ILE A 463 -14.65 -14.57 6.69
CA ILE A 463 -14.92 -13.91 5.41
C ILE A 463 -15.58 -14.81 4.36
N PHE A 464 -15.46 -16.12 4.51
CA PHE A 464 -16.11 -17.09 3.63
C PHE A 464 -17.42 -17.63 4.22
N ASP A 465 -17.82 -17.22 5.42
CA ASP A 465 -19.12 -17.57 6.01
C ASP A 465 -20.17 -16.49 5.68
N THR A 466 -21.32 -16.92 5.15
CA THR A 466 -22.46 -16.03 4.91
C THR A 466 -23.01 -15.38 6.17
N ASN A 467 -22.78 -15.97 7.36
CA ASN A 467 -23.21 -15.36 8.62
C ASN A 467 -22.47 -14.05 8.94
N SER A 468 -21.37 -13.76 8.26
CA SER A 468 -20.63 -12.50 8.42
C SER A 468 -21.31 -11.30 7.77
N TYR A 469 -22.36 -11.55 6.96
CA TYR A 469 -22.93 -10.53 6.08
C TYR A 469 -24.44 -10.43 6.16
N VAL A 470 -24.91 -9.24 5.81
CA VAL A 470 -26.31 -8.95 5.47
C VAL A 470 -26.36 -8.28 4.10
N ASP A 471 -27.53 -8.35 3.45
CA ASP A 471 -27.82 -7.57 2.25
C ASP A 471 -27.95 -6.06 2.58
N PRO A 472 -28.07 -5.17 1.58
CA PRO A 472 -28.25 -3.73 1.82
C PRO A 472 -29.51 -3.34 2.59
N ASN A 473 -30.48 -4.25 2.70
CA ASN A 473 -31.71 -4.10 3.48
C ASN A 473 -31.59 -4.65 4.91
N GLY A 474 -30.41 -5.15 5.31
CA GLY A 474 -30.14 -5.73 6.62
C GLY A 474 -30.62 -7.17 6.79
N ARG A 475 -30.92 -7.89 5.70
CA ARG A 475 -31.40 -9.28 5.75
C ARG A 475 -30.24 -10.25 5.58
N LYS A 476 -30.27 -11.34 6.35
CA LYS A 476 -29.31 -12.45 6.20
C LYS A 476 -29.50 -13.19 4.88
N TYR A 477 -28.39 -13.66 4.33
CA TYR A 477 -28.38 -14.57 3.20
C TYR A 477 -28.85 -15.98 3.62
N ARG A 478 -29.70 -16.61 2.83
CA ARG A 478 -30.26 -17.95 3.13
C ARG A 478 -29.27 -19.07 2.81
N SER A 479 -28.47 -18.88 1.77
CA SER A 479 -27.47 -19.82 1.27
C SER A 479 -26.26 -19.08 0.69
N TRP A 480 -25.17 -19.82 0.44
CA TRP A 480 -24.03 -19.30 -0.30
C TRP A 480 -24.45 -18.75 -1.66
N ASP A 481 -25.23 -19.52 -2.44
CA ASP A 481 -25.75 -19.09 -3.76
C ASP A 481 -26.56 -17.79 -3.69
N SER A 482 -27.26 -17.57 -2.58
CA SER A 482 -28.02 -16.32 -2.38
C SER A 482 -27.09 -15.10 -2.21
N TYR A 483 -25.86 -15.29 -1.76
CA TYR A 483 -24.82 -14.27 -1.65
C TYR A 483 -23.92 -14.20 -2.90
N PHE A 484 -23.34 -15.34 -3.30
CA PHE A 484 -22.41 -15.44 -4.43
C PHE A 484 -23.04 -14.98 -5.75
N GLY A 485 -24.34 -15.20 -5.94
CA GLY A 485 -24.98 -14.87 -7.21
C GLY A 485 -24.43 -15.76 -8.34
N PRO A 486 -23.97 -15.21 -9.47
CA PRO A 486 -23.59 -13.81 -9.64
C PRO A 486 -24.74 -12.87 -10.03
N GLU A 487 -24.52 -11.59 -9.76
CA GLU A 487 -25.13 -10.47 -10.48
C GLU A 487 -24.26 -10.17 -11.71
N THR A 488 -24.84 -10.29 -12.90
CA THR A 488 -24.17 -9.94 -14.16
C THR A 488 -24.40 -8.48 -14.50
N VAL A 489 -23.31 -7.74 -14.70
CA VAL A 489 -23.31 -6.36 -15.21
C VAL A 489 -22.45 -6.27 -16.48
N GLU A 490 -22.49 -5.12 -17.16
CA GLU A 490 -21.73 -4.89 -18.40
C GLU A 490 -20.24 -5.24 -18.27
N ALA A 491 -19.63 -4.91 -17.13
CA ALA A 491 -18.21 -5.17 -16.87
C ALA A 491 -17.90 -6.63 -16.54
N GLY A 492 -18.86 -7.44 -16.12
CA GLY A 492 -18.61 -8.84 -15.72
C GLY A 492 -19.58 -9.39 -14.67
N ASN A 493 -19.19 -10.49 -14.05
CA ASN A 493 -19.98 -11.18 -13.03
C ASN A 493 -19.44 -10.87 -11.64
N PHE A 494 -20.33 -10.46 -10.72
CA PHE A 494 -19.97 -10.12 -9.35
C PHE A 494 -20.89 -10.81 -8.35
N SER A 495 -20.42 -10.95 -7.11
CA SER A 495 -21.29 -11.33 -5.99
C SER A 495 -22.41 -10.30 -5.80
N ARG A 496 -23.52 -10.73 -5.20
CA ARG A 496 -24.52 -9.76 -4.74
C ARG A 496 -23.91 -8.87 -3.66
N LEU A 497 -24.47 -7.67 -3.52
CA LEU A 497 -24.00 -6.67 -2.57
C LEU A 497 -24.09 -7.16 -1.13
N ALA A 498 -22.99 -7.12 -0.38
CA ALA A 498 -22.99 -7.44 1.04
C ALA A 498 -22.54 -6.25 1.89
N ILE A 499 -22.97 -6.24 3.14
CA ILE A 499 -22.52 -5.36 4.21
C ILE A 499 -22.13 -6.24 5.40
N TRP A 500 -21.09 -5.84 6.14
CA TRP A 500 -20.73 -6.48 7.40
C TRP A 500 -21.90 -6.48 8.40
N ASP A 501 -22.18 -7.62 9.03
CA ASP A 501 -23.18 -7.70 10.09
C ASP A 501 -22.62 -7.27 11.44
N PHE A 502 -22.54 -5.96 11.70
CA PHE A 502 -22.03 -5.46 12.99
C PHE A 502 -22.86 -5.87 14.23
N HIS A 503 -24.07 -6.43 14.06
CA HIS A 503 -24.81 -7.02 15.18
C HIS A 503 -24.27 -8.40 15.57
N ASN A 504 -23.54 -9.07 14.67
CA ASN A 504 -22.81 -10.30 14.95
C ASN A 504 -21.49 -9.96 15.69
N ILE A 505 -21.51 -10.06 17.02
CA ILE A 505 -20.35 -9.81 17.89
C ILE A 505 -19.20 -10.80 17.60
N PRO A 506 -19.43 -12.13 17.53
CA PRO A 506 -18.39 -13.09 17.15
C PRO A 506 -17.67 -12.72 15.86
N MET A 507 -18.42 -12.40 14.79
CA MET A 507 -17.81 -11.94 13.53
C MET A 507 -17.06 -10.63 13.73
N SER A 508 -17.64 -9.65 14.41
CA SER A 508 -16.99 -8.35 14.55
C SER A 508 -15.65 -8.44 15.27
N LEU A 509 -15.59 -9.28 16.31
CA LEU A 509 -14.34 -9.59 16.98
C LEU A 509 -13.40 -10.30 16.02
N LYS A 510 -13.80 -11.42 15.41
CA LYS A 510 -12.91 -12.22 14.55
C LYS A 510 -12.41 -11.50 13.30
N ALA A 511 -13.31 -10.89 12.55
CA ALA A 511 -12.99 -10.18 11.31
C ALA A 511 -12.32 -8.83 11.59
N GLY A 512 -12.69 -8.14 12.68
CA GLY A 512 -12.48 -6.71 12.81
C GLY A 512 -11.59 -6.22 13.94
N GLY A 513 -11.41 -6.98 15.02
CA GLY A 513 -10.71 -6.45 16.21
C GLY A 513 -11.54 -6.29 17.44
N LEU A 514 -12.76 -5.86 17.18
CA LEU A 514 -13.49 -5.04 18.10
C LEU A 514 -14.95 -5.05 17.68
N VAL A 515 -15.80 -4.91 18.67
CA VAL A 515 -17.18 -4.52 18.42
C VAL A 515 -17.15 -3.05 18.00
N VAL A 516 -17.78 -2.69 16.87
CA VAL A 516 -17.84 -1.31 16.39
C VAL A 516 -18.75 -0.48 17.29
N SER A 517 -18.35 0.74 17.62
CA SER A 517 -19.18 1.69 18.40
C SER A 517 -20.60 1.80 17.84
N GLY A 518 -21.60 1.75 18.72
CA GLY A 518 -23.02 1.80 18.38
C GLY A 518 -23.63 0.46 17.99
N TYR A 519 -22.89 -0.65 18.12
CA TYR A 519 -23.37 -2.01 17.86
C TYR A 519 -23.06 -2.94 19.02
N GLY A 520 -23.69 -4.11 19.03
CA GLY A 520 -23.48 -5.15 20.04
C GLY A 520 -23.54 -4.62 21.48
N ASN A 521 -22.54 -4.96 22.27
CA ASN A 521 -22.37 -4.48 23.65
C ASN A 521 -21.80 -3.05 23.76
N ARG A 522 -21.53 -2.37 22.64
CA ARG A 522 -21.11 -0.95 22.57
C ARG A 522 -22.20 -0.04 22.02
N SER A 523 -23.48 -0.39 22.22
CA SER A 523 -24.62 0.36 21.71
C SER A 523 -24.69 1.81 22.21
N HIS A 524 -24.18 2.07 23.41
CA HIS A 524 -24.14 3.41 24.02
C HIS A 524 -22.92 4.20 23.54
N VAL A 525 -23.11 5.02 22.51
CA VAL A 525 -22.09 6.00 22.06
C VAL A 525 -22.35 7.34 22.76
N ALA A 526 -21.29 7.98 23.24
CA ALA A 526 -21.38 9.29 23.87
C ALA A 526 -22.03 10.32 22.93
N PRO A 527 -22.71 11.36 23.46
CA PRO A 527 -23.30 12.41 22.65
C PRO A 527 -22.29 13.06 21.72
N GLN A 528 -22.79 13.56 20.59
CA GLN A 528 -22.01 14.29 19.59
C GLN A 528 -21.20 15.42 20.23
N ALA A 529 -19.89 15.48 19.94
CA ALA A 529 -19.02 16.54 20.44
C ALA A 529 -19.08 17.82 19.59
N PHE A 530 -19.34 17.70 18.28
CA PHE A 530 -19.30 18.81 17.32
C PHE A 530 -20.42 18.70 16.30
N ARG A 531 -21.08 19.81 15.94
CA ARG A 531 -22.02 19.85 14.81
C ARG A 531 -21.35 19.50 13.49
N LYS A 532 -22.07 18.92 12.51
CA LYS A 532 -21.45 18.46 11.25
C LYS A 532 -20.79 19.60 10.47
N GLU A 533 -21.39 20.79 10.52
CA GLU A 533 -20.88 22.02 9.88
C GLU A 533 -19.57 22.53 10.53
N ASN A 534 -19.32 22.08 11.77
CA ASN A 534 -18.14 22.42 12.55
C ASN A 534 -17.07 21.32 12.49
N ILE A 535 -17.19 20.36 11.57
CA ILE A 535 -16.18 19.34 11.31
C ILE A 535 -15.66 19.53 9.88
N VAL A 536 -14.35 19.47 9.69
CA VAL A 536 -13.71 19.44 8.37
C VAL A 536 -12.71 18.29 8.30
N LEU A 537 -12.74 17.54 7.19
CA LEU A 537 -11.75 16.51 6.89
C LEU A 537 -10.58 17.14 6.13
N VAL A 538 -9.35 16.89 6.55
CA VAL A 538 -8.13 17.34 5.87
C VAL A 538 -7.39 16.13 5.34
N THR A 539 -6.95 16.21 4.09
CA THR A 539 -6.23 15.13 3.42
C THR A 539 -5.24 15.68 2.40
N ASP A 540 -4.26 14.86 2.06
CA ASP A 540 -3.28 15.06 0.99
C ASP A 540 -3.56 14.14 -0.21
N GLY A 541 -4.76 13.55 -0.28
CA GLY A 541 -5.13 12.58 -1.31
C GLY A 541 -4.51 11.19 -1.12
N ILE A 542 -3.55 10.98 -0.21
CA ILE A 542 -2.93 9.66 0.03
C ILE A 542 -3.91 8.69 0.70
N CYS A 543 -4.96 9.21 1.33
CA CYS A 543 -6.01 8.43 1.99
C CYS A 543 -6.38 7.16 1.19
N ALA A 544 -6.16 5.99 1.81
CA ALA A 544 -6.35 4.69 1.16
C ALA A 544 -6.99 3.65 2.08
N SER A 545 -7.58 2.61 1.48
CA SER A 545 -8.11 1.43 2.18
C SER A 545 -9.11 1.84 3.29
N THR A 546 -8.87 1.48 4.55
CA THR A 546 -9.72 1.91 5.69
C THR A 546 -9.92 3.42 5.77
N CYS A 547 -8.92 4.23 5.40
CA CYS A 547 -9.10 5.69 5.35
C CYS A 547 -10.12 6.09 4.28
N ALA A 548 -10.15 5.41 3.13
CA ALA A 548 -11.12 5.64 2.08
C ALA A 548 -12.54 5.31 2.56
N ILE A 549 -12.71 4.21 3.32
CA ILE A 549 -13.99 3.84 3.96
C ILE A 549 -14.47 4.94 4.91
N PHE A 550 -13.59 5.35 5.83
CA PHE A 550 -13.89 6.41 6.80
C PHE A 550 -14.24 7.73 6.10
N SER A 551 -13.44 8.15 5.13
CA SER A 551 -13.62 9.41 4.41
C SER A 551 -14.88 9.41 3.54
N ASP A 552 -15.22 8.27 2.90
CA ASP A 552 -16.49 8.10 2.19
C ASP A 552 -17.68 8.29 3.13
N LEU A 553 -17.66 7.60 4.28
CA LEU A 553 -18.71 7.70 5.28
C LEU A 553 -18.86 9.13 5.78
N MET A 554 -17.77 9.83 6.06
CA MET A 554 -17.79 11.23 6.47
C MET A 554 -18.40 12.12 5.37
N ASN A 555 -17.96 11.97 4.12
CA ASN A 555 -18.42 12.76 2.98
C ASN A 555 -19.91 12.57 2.68
N ARG A 556 -20.38 11.32 2.60
CA ARG A 556 -21.80 10.98 2.34
C ARG A 556 -22.73 11.43 3.46
N ASN A 557 -22.17 11.69 4.65
CA ASN A 557 -22.89 12.21 5.80
C ASN A 557 -22.69 13.74 5.97
N GLY A 558 -22.25 14.42 4.91
CA GLY A 558 -22.24 15.88 4.79
C GLY A 558 -21.02 16.58 5.38
N ILE A 559 -19.99 15.83 5.77
CA ILE A 559 -18.71 16.41 6.21
C ILE A 559 -17.89 16.77 4.97
N LYS A 560 -17.46 18.01 4.89
CA LYS A 560 -16.68 18.51 3.76
C LYS A 560 -15.17 18.30 3.99
N SER A 561 -14.42 18.34 2.90
CA SER A 561 -13.00 18.02 2.87
C SER A 561 -12.14 19.12 2.24
N ILE A 562 -10.90 19.26 2.73
CA ILE A 562 -9.84 20.06 2.14
C ILE A 562 -8.73 19.11 1.68
N ALA A 563 -8.37 19.17 0.41
CA ALA A 563 -7.22 18.48 -0.15
C ALA A 563 -5.98 19.39 -0.18
N VAL A 564 -4.80 18.84 0.04
CA VAL A 564 -3.56 19.60 0.20
C VAL A 564 -2.49 19.10 -0.77
N GLY A 565 -1.79 20.03 -1.40
CA GLY A 565 -0.71 19.71 -2.34
C GLY A 565 -1.25 19.31 -3.71
N GLY A 566 -0.75 18.21 -4.24
CA GLY A 566 -0.96 17.73 -5.60
C GLY A 566 0.00 18.38 -6.61
N GLN A 567 -0.21 18.11 -7.89
CA GLN A 567 0.62 18.67 -8.95
C GLN A 567 0.52 20.21 -8.95
N PRO A 568 1.59 20.95 -9.31
CA PRO A 568 1.57 22.42 -9.33
C PRO A 568 0.71 22.94 -10.49
N ARG A 569 -0.60 22.93 -10.27
CA ARG A 569 -1.65 23.40 -11.19
C ARG A 569 -2.84 23.92 -10.38
N THR A 570 -3.62 24.81 -10.98
CA THR A 570 -4.91 25.24 -10.44
C THR A 570 -5.98 24.12 -10.56
N GLY A 571 -7.15 24.35 -9.95
CA GLY A 571 -8.28 23.43 -10.03
C GLY A 571 -8.32 22.36 -8.93
N ARG A 572 -9.29 21.46 -9.08
CA ARG A 572 -9.67 20.44 -8.09
C ARG A 572 -8.63 19.33 -7.94
N MET A 573 -8.65 18.74 -6.74
CA MET A 573 -7.90 17.55 -6.34
C MET A 573 -8.86 16.63 -5.58
N GLN A 574 -8.71 15.33 -5.77
CA GLN A 574 -9.52 14.33 -5.10
C GLN A 574 -9.15 14.17 -3.63
N ALA A 575 -10.15 14.01 -2.77
CA ALA A 575 -9.92 13.81 -1.33
C ALA A 575 -9.30 12.42 -1.04
N VAL A 576 -9.65 11.42 -1.83
CA VAL A 576 -9.21 10.02 -1.65
C VAL A 576 -8.62 9.51 -2.96
N GLY A 577 -7.34 9.78 -3.16
CA GLY A 577 -6.60 9.41 -4.37
C GLY A 577 -5.70 8.18 -4.20
N GLY A 578 -5.61 7.61 -3.00
CA GLY A 578 -4.80 6.43 -2.72
C GLY A 578 -5.37 5.15 -3.35
N VAL A 579 -6.26 4.46 -2.62
CA VAL A 579 -6.99 3.25 -3.06
C VAL A 579 -8.34 3.22 -2.37
N LYS A 580 -9.42 2.90 -3.10
CA LYS A 580 -10.78 2.81 -2.58
C LYS A 580 -11.31 1.38 -2.43
N GLY A 581 -10.50 0.38 -2.78
CA GLY A 581 -10.72 -1.00 -2.38
C GLY A 581 -10.84 -1.18 -0.87
N THR A 582 -11.73 -2.06 -0.40
CA THR A 582 -12.10 -2.12 1.03
C THR A 582 -11.48 -3.29 1.79
N GLN A 583 -10.84 -4.23 1.08
CA GLN A 583 -10.12 -5.33 1.70
C GLN A 583 -9.08 -5.89 0.74
N VAL A 584 -7.90 -6.22 1.28
CA VAL A 584 -6.81 -6.89 0.57
C VAL A 584 -6.74 -8.35 1.03
N LEU A 585 -6.33 -9.24 0.13
CA LEU A 585 -5.82 -10.56 0.50
C LEU A 585 -4.44 -10.75 -0.13
N THR A 586 -3.55 -11.40 0.60
CA THR A 586 -2.25 -11.85 0.11
C THR A 586 -2.39 -13.16 -0.69
N PHE A 587 -1.42 -13.45 -1.54
CA PHE A 587 -1.38 -14.72 -2.26
C PHE A 587 -1.21 -15.88 -1.29
N ARG A 588 -0.50 -15.66 -0.17
CA ARG A 588 -0.40 -16.66 0.90
C ARG A 588 -1.76 -17.01 1.47
N GLU A 589 -2.56 -16.02 1.88
CA GLU A 589 -3.91 -16.26 2.43
C GLU A 589 -4.81 -16.98 1.42
N LEU A 590 -4.78 -16.58 0.15
CA LEU A 590 -5.53 -17.23 -0.93
C LEU A 590 -5.12 -18.69 -1.16
N TRP A 591 -3.82 -18.98 -1.10
CA TRP A 591 -3.32 -20.35 -1.25
C TRP A 591 -3.66 -21.20 -0.02
N SER A 592 -3.50 -20.66 1.20
CA SER A 592 -3.81 -21.38 2.44
C SER A 592 -5.30 -21.75 2.53
N ILE A 593 -6.22 -20.87 2.11
CA ILE A 593 -7.65 -21.25 2.07
C ILE A 593 -7.93 -22.34 1.03
N ALA A 594 -7.25 -22.31 -0.13
CA ALA A 594 -7.35 -23.38 -1.11
C ALA A 594 -6.84 -24.71 -0.55
N GLU A 595 -5.73 -24.69 0.19
CA GLU A 595 -5.21 -25.88 0.86
C GLU A 595 -6.19 -26.44 1.89
N LEU A 596 -6.81 -25.60 2.73
CA LEU A 596 -7.81 -26.05 3.70
C LEU A 596 -8.97 -26.76 3.01
N VAL A 597 -9.50 -26.17 1.94
CA VAL A 597 -10.59 -26.77 1.15
C VAL A 597 -10.17 -28.11 0.54
N ILE A 598 -8.99 -28.18 -0.07
CA ILE A 598 -8.52 -29.40 -0.76
C ILE A 598 -8.11 -30.48 0.24
N LYS A 599 -7.27 -30.16 1.23
CA LYS A 599 -6.65 -31.16 2.12
C LYS A 599 -7.48 -31.49 3.34
N LYS A 600 -8.10 -30.48 3.97
CA LYS A 600 -8.83 -30.70 5.23
C LYS A 600 -10.30 -30.97 4.98
N TYR A 601 -10.96 -30.16 4.15
CA TYR A 601 -12.41 -30.17 4.01
C TYR A 601 -12.92 -31.21 2.98
N SER A 602 -12.07 -31.63 2.04
CA SER A 602 -12.46 -32.54 0.98
C SER A 602 -12.09 -34.01 1.25
N THR A 603 -12.92 -34.92 0.76
CA THR A 603 -12.66 -36.36 0.65
C THR A 603 -11.66 -36.66 -0.48
N PRO A 604 -11.04 -37.85 -0.51
CA PRO A 604 -10.14 -38.22 -1.60
C PRO A 604 -10.77 -38.18 -3.00
N ARG A 605 -12.09 -38.44 -3.10
CA ARG A 605 -12.82 -38.32 -4.36
C ARG A 605 -12.96 -36.85 -4.78
N GLU A 606 -13.39 -35.99 -3.86
CA GLU A 606 -13.52 -34.55 -4.12
C GLU A 606 -12.17 -33.93 -4.49
N GLN A 607 -11.07 -34.33 -3.83
CA GLN A 607 -9.72 -33.85 -4.15
C GLN A 607 -9.35 -34.07 -5.62
N ARG A 608 -9.62 -35.26 -6.17
CA ARG A 608 -9.37 -35.56 -7.60
C ARG A 608 -10.21 -34.73 -8.56
N GLU A 609 -11.42 -34.34 -8.16
CA GLU A 609 -12.24 -33.44 -8.97
C GLU A 609 -11.74 -32.00 -8.87
N LEU A 610 -11.37 -31.55 -7.67
CA LEU A 610 -10.80 -30.22 -7.45
C LEU A 610 -9.51 -29.98 -8.21
N GLU A 611 -8.67 -31.00 -8.42
CA GLU A 611 -7.43 -30.91 -9.23
C GLU A 611 -7.66 -30.36 -10.65
N LYS A 612 -8.86 -30.57 -11.21
CA LYS A 612 -9.25 -30.13 -12.56
C LYS A 612 -9.76 -28.68 -12.61
N THR A 613 -10.04 -28.09 -11.44
CA THR A 613 -10.59 -26.73 -11.30
C THR A 613 -9.48 -25.68 -11.21
N GLN A 614 -9.83 -24.41 -11.39
CA GLN A 614 -8.90 -23.31 -11.15
C GLN A 614 -8.40 -23.27 -9.70
N LEU A 615 -9.22 -23.68 -8.71
CA LEU A 615 -8.79 -23.75 -7.32
C LEU A 615 -7.67 -24.80 -7.13
N GLY A 616 -7.84 -25.99 -7.73
CA GLY A 616 -6.81 -27.03 -7.70
C GLY A 616 -5.54 -26.61 -8.44
N GLN A 617 -5.68 -25.90 -9.56
CA GLN A 617 -4.52 -25.35 -10.26
C GLN A 617 -3.81 -24.25 -9.46
N MET A 618 -4.56 -23.38 -8.77
CA MET A 618 -4.00 -22.38 -7.85
C MET A 618 -3.23 -23.06 -6.72
N TYR A 619 -3.77 -24.13 -6.14
CA TYR A 619 -3.07 -24.91 -5.11
C TYR A 619 -1.79 -25.55 -5.64
N ASN A 620 -1.88 -26.28 -6.74
CA ASN A 620 -0.76 -27.06 -7.30
C ASN A 620 0.38 -26.18 -7.82
N LYS A 621 0.05 -25.08 -8.52
CA LYS A 621 1.06 -24.16 -9.07
C LYS A 621 1.45 -23.06 -8.09
N GLY A 622 0.59 -22.74 -7.13
CA GLY A 622 0.76 -21.60 -6.26
C GLY A 622 1.95 -21.70 -5.33
N LYS A 623 2.32 -22.90 -4.86
CA LYS A 623 3.47 -23.06 -3.96
C LYS A 623 4.76 -22.50 -4.57
N TYR A 624 4.98 -22.71 -5.87
CA TYR A 624 6.10 -22.12 -6.57
C TYR A 624 5.97 -20.58 -6.63
N VAL A 625 4.80 -20.06 -7.01
CA VAL A 625 4.53 -18.61 -7.01
C VAL A 625 4.84 -17.99 -5.65
N LEU A 626 4.36 -18.57 -4.54
CA LEU A 626 4.60 -18.04 -3.20
C LEU A 626 6.11 -17.97 -2.90
N SER A 627 6.87 -19.01 -3.26
CA SER A 627 8.31 -19.07 -3.01
C SER A 627 9.14 -18.03 -3.79
N ARG A 628 8.56 -17.48 -4.87
CA ARG A 628 9.17 -16.42 -5.70
C ARG A 628 8.84 -15.00 -5.20
N LEU A 629 8.11 -14.89 -4.10
CA LEU A 629 7.63 -13.64 -3.53
C LEU A 629 8.18 -13.43 -2.13
N LEU A 630 8.39 -12.17 -1.77
CA LEU A 630 8.84 -11.76 -0.45
C LEU A 630 7.99 -12.43 0.62
N ASN A 631 8.66 -13.05 1.61
CA ASN A 631 8.02 -13.80 2.69
C ASN A 631 6.98 -14.77 2.11
N ASN A 632 7.37 -15.77 1.33
CA ASN A 632 6.50 -16.86 0.84
C ASN A 632 5.06 -16.42 0.50
N GLY A 633 4.93 -15.49 -0.45
CA GLY A 633 3.61 -15.03 -0.94
C GLY A 633 2.95 -13.88 -0.17
N ALA A 634 3.51 -13.39 0.94
CA ALA A 634 2.98 -12.19 1.59
C ALA A 634 3.24 -10.91 0.76
N GLY A 635 4.27 -10.93 -0.09
CA GLY A 635 4.59 -9.88 -1.04
C GLY A 635 3.67 -9.79 -2.27
N GLY A 636 2.79 -10.78 -2.49
CA GLY A 636 1.77 -10.73 -3.54
C GLY A 636 0.41 -10.41 -2.95
N ARG A 637 -0.29 -9.41 -3.48
CA ARG A 637 -1.59 -8.95 -2.95
C ARG A 637 -2.58 -8.61 -4.05
N VAL A 638 -3.86 -8.75 -3.71
CA VAL A 638 -5.00 -8.32 -4.55
C VAL A 638 -6.03 -7.54 -3.73
N ASN A 639 -6.74 -6.63 -4.39
CA ASN A 639 -7.98 -6.08 -3.91
C ASN A 639 -9.09 -7.14 -3.94
N TYR A 640 -9.41 -7.67 -2.76
CA TYR A 640 -10.41 -8.70 -2.58
C TYR A 640 -11.84 -8.17 -2.58
N ARG A 641 -12.07 -6.92 -2.13
CA ARG A 641 -13.41 -6.32 -2.10
C ARG A 641 -13.43 -4.93 -2.71
N ASN A 642 -14.40 -4.69 -3.59
CA ASN A 642 -14.72 -3.35 -4.05
C ASN A 642 -15.63 -2.66 -3.05
N ALA A 643 -15.41 -1.37 -2.77
CA ALA A 643 -16.54 -0.52 -2.39
C ALA A 643 -17.35 -0.20 -3.64
N VAL A 644 -18.68 -0.25 -3.53
CA VAL A 644 -19.62 0.16 -4.58
C VAL A 644 -20.75 0.98 -3.97
N PHE A 645 -21.64 1.52 -4.79
CA PHE A 645 -22.88 2.12 -4.33
C PHE A 645 -24.05 1.15 -4.48
N THR A 646 -25.02 1.19 -3.55
CA THR A 646 -26.21 0.30 -3.60
C THR A 646 -27.05 0.57 -4.85
N ASP A 647 -27.21 1.84 -5.20
CA ASP A 647 -28.02 2.36 -6.29
C ASP A 647 -27.31 2.31 -7.66
N ASP A 648 -25.98 2.18 -7.69
CA ASP A 648 -25.24 1.99 -8.93
C ASP A 648 -25.43 0.58 -9.50
N ARG A 649 -26.30 0.47 -10.51
CA ARG A 649 -26.58 -0.77 -11.24
C ARG A 649 -25.42 -1.25 -12.11
N LYS A 650 -24.47 -0.39 -12.48
CA LYS A 650 -23.25 -0.79 -13.21
C LYS A 650 -22.20 -1.38 -12.28
N ARG A 651 -22.41 -1.26 -10.96
CA ARG A 651 -21.51 -1.76 -9.90
C ARG A 651 -20.08 -1.28 -10.09
N VAL A 652 -19.91 -0.04 -10.53
CA VAL A 652 -18.61 0.57 -10.74
C VAL A 652 -17.91 0.65 -9.38
N PRO A 653 -16.73 0.01 -9.23
CA PRO A 653 -15.96 0.12 -8.00
C PRO A 653 -15.60 1.57 -7.75
N ARG A 654 -15.70 2.00 -6.49
CA ARG A 654 -15.34 3.36 -6.07
C ARG A 654 -13.92 3.74 -6.49
N GLN A 655 -13.03 2.75 -6.66
CA GLN A 655 -11.70 2.89 -7.27
C GLN A 655 -11.72 3.73 -8.57
N PHE A 656 -12.74 3.58 -9.40
CA PHE A 656 -12.81 4.29 -10.69
C PHE A 656 -13.59 5.60 -10.65
N VAL A 657 -14.08 6.01 -9.48
CA VAL A 657 -14.92 7.21 -9.32
C VAL A 657 -14.07 8.35 -8.79
N TYR A 658 -13.96 9.44 -9.56
CA TYR A 658 -13.29 10.67 -9.13
C TYR A 658 -14.20 11.52 -8.23
N GLU A 659 -13.73 11.83 -7.01
CA GLU A 659 -14.48 12.60 -6.02
C GLU A 659 -13.64 13.77 -5.48
N PRO A 660 -13.81 14.99 -6.01
CA PRO A 660 -13.01 16.14 -5.61
C PRO A 660 -13.26 16.52 -4.14
N ALA A 661 -12.23 17.02 -3.47
CA ALA A 661 -12.40 17.76 -2.24
C ALA A 661 -13.15 19.08 -2.48
N HIS A 662 -13.71 19.64 -1.40
CA HIS A 662 -14.48 20.89 -1.47
C HIS A 662 -13.60 22.14 -1.53
N CYS A 663 -12.32 21.99 -1.24
CA CYS A 663 -11.31 23.03 -1.30
C CYS A 663 -9.97 22.36 -1.52
N ARG A 664 -9.09 23.01 -2.30
CA ARG A 664 -7.69 22.60 -2.42
C ARG A 664 -6.77 23.71 -1.92
N MET A 665 -5.73 23.36 -1.19
CA MET A 665 -4.71 24.29 -0.67
C MET A 665 -3.30 23.81 -1.01
N PHE A 666 -2.35 24.72 -1.19
CA PHE A 666 -0.93 24.35 -1.25
C PHE A 666 -0.27 24.44 0.11
N LEU A 667 0.71 23.57 0.35
CA LEU A 667 1.52 23.59 1.57
C LEU A 667 2.50 24.78 1.52
N THR A 668 2.66 25.48 2.64
CA THR A 668 3.67 26.54 2.78
C THR A 668 4.83 26.08 3.65
N LYS A 669 5.97 26.77 3.58
CA LYS A 669 7.15 26.47 4.41
C LYS A 669 6.83 26.50 5.91
N ASP A 670 6.06 27.49 6.35
CA ASP A 670 5.66 27.62 7.75
C ASP A 670 4.75 26.48 8.20
N ALA A 671 3.83 26.05 7.34
CA ALA A 671 2.98 24.90 7.62
C ALA A 671 3.76 23.58 7.65
N LEU A 672 4.80 23.44 6.81
CA LEU A 672 5.69 22.29 6.80
C LEU A 672 6.44 22.14 8.14
N LEU A 673 6.99 23.26 8.65
CA LEU A 673 7.84 23.26 9.84
C LEU A 673 7.06 23.33 11.16
N ASP A 674 5.79 23.77 11.14
CA ASP A 674 4.95 23.82 12.33
C ASP A 674 3.54 23.33 12.01
N VAL A 675 3.25 22.13 12.49
CA VAL A 675 1.97 21.47 12.27
C VAL A 675 0.79 22.16 12.98
N LYS A 676 1.03 22.92 14.08
CA LYS A 676 -0.01 23.75 14.68
C LYS A 676 -0.32 24.95 13.78
N ARG A 677 0.70 25.55 13.13
CA ARG A 677 0.47 26.58 12.10
C ARG A 677 -0.27 26.02 10.89
N TRP A 678 0.04 24.79 10.49
CA TRP A 678 -0.71 24.10 9.45
C TRP A 678 -2.20 23.98 9.81
N TRP A 679 -2.54 23.43 10.98
CA TRP A 679 -3.93 23.31 11.40
C TRP A 679 -4.60 24.66 11.64
N GLY A 680 -3.85 25.67 12.11
CA GLY A 680 -4.31 27.05 12.14
C GLY A 680 -4.66 27.57 10.75
N ALA A 681 -3.81 27.33 9.74
CA ALA A 681 -4.06 27.72 8.36
C ALA A 681 -5.33 27.07 7.78
N VAL A 682 -5.54 25.79 8.08
CA VAL A 682 -6.78 25.06 7.75
C VAL A 682 -7.99 25.69 8.44
N ALA A 683 -7.93 25.91 9.76
CA ALA A 683 -9.04 26.47 10.52
C ALA A 683 -9.44 27.86 10.02
N ASN A 684 -8.45 28.71 9.75
CA ASN A 684 -8.65 30.05 9.21
C ASN A 684 -9.21 30.01 7.77
N SER A 685 -8.76 29.08 6.93
CA SER A 685 -9.32 28.90 5.56
C SER A 685 -10.79 28.47 5.61
N TRP A 686 -11.12 27.54 6.49
CA TRP A 686 -12.43 26.90 6.47
C TRP A 686 -13.52 27.69 7.20
N TRP A 687 -13.21 28.20 8.39
CA TRP A 687 -14.16 28.92 9.23
C TRP A 687 -13.83 30.41 9.43
N GLY A 688 -12.77 30.90 8.81
CA GLY A 688 -12.36 32.31 8.82
C GLY A 688 -12.44 32.92 7.42
N ASP A 689 -11.30 33.40 6.92
CA ASP A 689 -11.18 33.95 5.57
C ASP A 689 -11.12 32.83 4.52
N LYS A 690 -12.20 32.70 3.74
CA LYS A 690 -12.38 31.68 2.70
C LYS A 690 -11.47 31.86 1.48
N GLY A 691 -10.63 32.90 1.45
CA GLY A 691 -9.77 33.23 0.31
C GLY A 691 -8.58 32.29 0.06
N ARG A 692 -8.41 31.18 0.80
CA ARG A 692 -7.23 30.30 0.68
C ARG A 692 -7.41 29.06 -0.20
N CYS A 693 -8.63 28.76 -0.65
CA CYS A 693 -8.82 27.72 -1.65
C CYS A 693 -8.25 28.17 -3.00
N ILE A 694 -7.55 27.28 -3.70
CA ILE A 694 -6.96 27.55 -5.01
C ILE A 694 -8.07 27.86 -6.02
N GLU A 695 -7.79 28.71 -6.98
CA GLU A 695 -8.70 29.04 -8.07
C GLU A 695 -9.25 27.77 -8.76
N GLY A 696 -10.57 27.73 -8.97
CA GLY A 696 -11.27 26.59 -9.58
C GLY A 696 -11.35 25.33 -8.71
N SER A 697 -11.01 25.40 -7.40
CA SER A 697 -11.01 24.24 -6.50
C SER A 697 -12.23 24.10 -5.59
N THR A 698 -13.17 25.04 -5.64
CA THR A 698 -14.40 25.06 -4.81
C THR A 698 -15.66 24.65 -5.57
#